data_AF-A0AAE1Z1V1-F1
#
_entry.id   AF-A0AAE1Z1V1-F1
#
_cell.length_a   1.000
_cell.length_b   1.000
_cell.length_c   1.000
_cell.angle_alpha   90.00
_cell.angle_beta   90.00
_cell.angle_gamma   90.00
#
_symmetry.space_group_name_H-M   'P 1'
#
loop_
_entity.id
_entity.type
_entity.pdbx_description
1 polymer ?
#
loop_
_entity_poly.entity_id
_entity_poly.type
_entity_poly.pdbx_seq_one_letter_code
_entity_poly.pdbx_strand_id
1 'polypeptide(L)'
;MELKSQTVRPLANFHPNLWGDRFLLHIPRPTVVHEEQLVEELKVEMKRELKEVSNDYMGQLQMVDAIQRLGIAYHFKEEIDQALHDLFERFHDYCKENNNLYSTALSFRLLRQHGYRVSCEIFEKFKDVRGEFKIPNTEEAVTGVLEFYEATYLRVHGENVLDDGFVFSRNYLESVLPTLSNPVAQQVHHALKHYSNRRGLPRVEARHYISIYEQYASHHQGLLKLAKLDFNLLQSLHKKELSELYRWWKGLEVEKKLSYARDRMVETYFWVLGVYYEPEYAVARKILSRVQALASLVDDTFDAYATFEELQIFAEAIERWSMSCLDQLPDYMKIIYKEVLEVYEEIEEEMKKQGAPYRLDYGIEAMKVMVRDYLDEVKWREQRYKPTTEEYMHMATRSCGYTSLIIISFLGMGDIASREALDWVLSQPQPHIVRAASVICRLTDDIVGHQFERKREHIPSAVECYIEEHKASKEEAVDEFKNRIEGAWKHINEAFLRPTQIAAPLLHRILNFSRVIEVMYSKGDWKQKTKPHLSSSHQECDSLSWRISQLLGAFAKICIFLDLAARTVRAHHDVSVWYITLLVVYFSVAILELAKVLVRNYVLADSFIPYTSVLGGILTCKLVYDLTQLISTFYFRSYNGLTKIQRIEWNNRGISTLHAVFISIMSMYFVFWSELFADQNSAGLITLRNSPLSTFVLGMSVGYFISDLGMICWLYPSLGGAEYIVHHSLSGIAVAYSMFTGEGQLYTFMVLISEVTTPEINMRWYLDMAGLKKSSAYLINGVLIFFGWLVARILLFVYMFYHVYLHHAQVMQMHTFGFLLVFSVPLALAIMNLLWFGKILKGLKKTLAKRK
;
A
#
# COMPACT_ATOMS: atom_id res chain seq x y z
N MET A 1 -59.42 10.68 4.48
CA MET A 1 -58.03 10.99 4.13
C MET A 1 -57.26 10.96 5.44
N GLU A 2 -56.83 9.78 5.87
CA GLU A 2 -56.01 9.63 7.08
C GLU A 2 -54.66 10.30 6.82
N LEU A 3 -54.30 11.28 7.65
CA LEU A 3 -52.94 11.75 7.74
C LEU A 3 -52.09 10.55 8.18
N LYS A 4 -51.39 9.90 7.24
CA LYS A 4 -50.27 9.02 7.57
C LYS A 4 -49.31 9.86 8.41
N SER A 5 -49.21 9.56 9.70
CA SER A 5 -48.15 10.12 10.52
C SER A 5 -46.84 9.79 9.83
N GLN A 6 -46.00 10.79 9.65
CA GLN A 6 -44.72 10.63 8.99
C GLN A 6 -43.82 9.86 9.98
N THR A 7 -43.67 8.55 9.78
CA THR A 7 -42.80 7.71 10.62
C THR A 7 -41.38 8.26 10.55
N VAL A 8 -40.89 8.85 11.64
CA VAL A 8 -39.52 9.35 11.73
C VAL A 8 -38.61 8.14 11.98
N ARG A 9 -37.74 7.84 11.00
CA ARG A 9 -36.74 6.77 11.12
C ARG A 9 -35.42 7.35 11.60
N PRO A 10 -34.70 6.69 12.53
CA PRO A 10 -33.31 7.03 12.78
C PRO A 10 -32.54 6.82 11.47
N LEU A 11 -31.56 7.67 11.17
CA LEU A 11 -30.73 7.54 9.98
C LEU A 11 -29.27 7.80 10.35
N ALA A 12 -28.38 6.99 9.77
CA ALA A 12 -26.94 7.20 9.81
C ALA A 12 -26.44 7.68 8.44
N ASN A 13 -25.53 8.65 8.44
CA ASN A 13 -24.92 9.15 7.22
C ASN A 13 -23.69 8.30 6.85
N PHE A 14 -23.91 7.11 6.29
CA PHE A 14 -22.83 6.24 5.84
C PHE A 14 -22.24 6.69 4.49
N HIS A 15 -20.93 6.52 4.32
CA HIS A 15 -20.26 6.80 3.05
C HIS A 15 -20.53 5.69 2.01
N PRO A 16 -20.57 6.02 0.71
CA PRO A 16 -20.73 5.01 -0.35
C PRO A 16 -19.52 4.08 -0.43
N ASN A 17 -19.70 2.96 -1.14
CA ASN A 17 -18.66 1.98 -1.41
C ASN A 17 -17.47 2.60 -2.18
N LEU A 18 -16.25 2.45 -1.64
CA LEU A 18 -15.03 2.98 -2.29
C LEU A 18 -14.56 2.15 -3.48
N TRP A 19 -14.94 0.87 -3.54
CA TRP A 19 -14.31 -0.10 -4.44
C TRP A 19 -15.01 -0.21 -5.79
N GLY A 20 -16.25 0.28 -5.90
CA GLY A 20 -17.08 0.09 -7.09
C GLY A 20 -17.06 -1.37 -7.55
N ASP A 21 -17.06 -1.63 -8.86
CA ASP A 21 -17.09 -3.00 -9.37
C ASP A 21 -15.71 -3.65 -9.53
N ARG A 22 -14.66 -3.12 -8.88
CA ARG A 22 -13.26 -3.56 -9.06
C ARG A 22 -13.03 -5.04 -8.79
N PHE A 23 -13.78 -5.62 -7.85
CA PHE A 23 -13.66 -7.03 -7.46
C PHE A 23 -14.74 -7.93 -8.06
N LEU A 24 -15.58 -7.42 -8.98
CA LEU A 24 -16.69 -8.19 -9.53
C LEU A 24 -16.21 -9.40 -10.35
N LEU A 25 -15.14 -9.26 -11.11
CA LEU A 25 -14.54 -10.31 -11.91
C LEU A 25 -13.05 -10.47 -11.58
N HIS A 26 -12.64 -11.69 -11.26
CA HIS A 26 -11.23 -12.04 -11.17
C HIS A 26 -10.87 -13.11 -12.21
N ILE A 27 -9.96 -12.77 -13.13
CA ILE A 27 -9.37 -13.70 -14.09
C ILE A 27 -7.94 -14.02 -13.59
N PRO A 28 -7.66 -15.28 -13.18
CA PRO A 28 -6.31 -15.69 -12.78
C PRO A 28 -5.33 -15.55 -13.95
N ARG A 29 -4.04 -15.33 -13.65
CA ARG A 29 -3.00 -15.28 -14.69
C ARG A 29 -2.70 -16.71 -15.20
N PRO A 30 -2.31 -16.88 -16.47
CA PRO A 30 -2.00 -18.21 -17.03
C PRO A 30 -0.77 -18.91 -16.43
N THR A 31 0.12 -18.20 -15.75
CA THR A 31 1.42 -18.71 -15.23
C THR A 31 1.35 -19.48 -13.91
N VAL A 32 0.15 -19.71 -13.36
CA VAL A 32 -0.04 -20.25 -12.00
C VAL A 32 0.56 -21.66 -11.82
N VAL A 33 0.46 -22.54 -12.82
CA VAL A 33 0.92 -23.95 -12.68
C VAL A 33 2.44 -24.05 -12.44
N HIS A 34 3.24 -23.23 -13.13
CA HIS A 34 4.70 -23.23 -12.93
C HIS A 34 5.09 -22.63 -11.58
N GLU A 35 4.37 -21.59 -11.13
CA GLU A 35 4.58 -20.96 -9.83
C GLU A 35 4.24 -21.92 -8.68
N GLU A 36 3.16 -22.69 -8.79
CA GLU A 36 2.75 -23.71 -7.81
C GLU A 36 3.83 -24.81 -7.68
N GLN A 37 4.33 -25.34 -8.80
CA GLN A 37 5.40 -26.34 -8.79
C GLN A 37 6.67 -25.81 -8.11
N LEU A 38 7.09 -24.61 -8.48
CA LEU A 38 8.28 -23.98 -7.89
C LEU A 38 8.10 -23.72 -6.39
N VAL A 39 6.90 -23.38 -5.95
CA VAL A 39 6.57 -23.22 -4.53
C VAL A 39 6.71 -24.54 -3.79
N GLU A 40 6.23 -25.66 -4.35
CA GLU A 40 6.42 -26.99 -3.74
C GLU A 40 7.90 -27.40 -3.65
N GLU A 41 8.68 -27.16 -4.70
CA GLU A 41 10.13 -27.41 -4.71
C GLU A 41 10.84 -26.63 -3.61
N LEU A 42 10.58 -25.31 -3.53
CA LEU A 42 11.16 -24.44 -2.50
C LEU A 42 10.71 -24.83 -1.09
N LYS A 43 9.46 -25.26 -0.88
CA LYS A 43 9.01 -25.75 0.43
C LYS A 43 9.83 -26.94 0.90
N VAL A 44 10.03 -27.93 0.04
CA VAL A 44 10.79 -29.15 0.38
C VAL A 44 12.25 -28.80 0.69
N GLU A 45 12.84 -27.93 -0.11
CA GLU A 45 14.21 -27.44 0.09
C GLU A 45 14.36 -26.72 1.44
N MET A 46 13.50 -25.74 1.73
CA MET A 46 13.56 -24.97 2.98
C MET A 46 13.27 -25.81 4.21
N LYS A 47 12.42 -26.85 4.10
CA LYS A 47 12.19 -27.82 5.18
C LYS A 47 13.43 -28.64 5.50
N ARG A 48 14.17 -29.07 4.46
CA ARG A 48 15.43 -29.80 4.64
C ARG A 48 16.46 -28.89 5.33
N GLU A 49 16.64 -27.67 4.84
CA GLU A 49 17.60 -26.72 5.41
C GLU A 49 17.28 -26.38 6.87
N LEU A 50 16.01 -26.15 7.22
CA LEU A 50 15.62 -25.88 8.61
C LEU A 50 15.98 -27.03 9.56
N LYS A 51 15.97 -28.28 9.06
CA LYS A 51 16.44 -29.46 9.81
C LYS A 51 17.96 -29.53 9.88
N GLU A 52 18.68 -29.20 8.81
CA GLU A 52 20.15 -29.20 8.77
C GLU A 52 20.77 -28.11 9.65
N VAL A 53 20.14 -26.93 9.71
CA VAL A 53 20.55 -25.79 10.54
C VAL A 53 20.37 -26.06 12.04
N SER A 54 19.74 -27.16 12.46
CA SER A 54 19.63 -27.56 13.88
C SER A 54 20.97 -27.64 14.63
N ASN A 55 22.09 -27.77 13.92
CA ASN A 55 23.44 -27.72 14.50
C ASN A 55 23.89 -26.30 14.89
N ASP A 56 23.34 -25.26 14.26
CA ASP A 56 23.47 -23.85 14.68
C ASP A 56 22.14 -23.39 15.28
N TYR A 57 22.07 -23.47 16.61
CA TYR A 57 20.87 -23.15 17.36
C TYR A 57 20.30 -21.76 17.06
N MET A 58 21.14 -20.71 17.03
CA MET A 58 20.63 -19.35 16.78
C MET A 58 20.24 -19.15 15.33
N GLY A 59 20.99 -19.73 14.38
CA GLY A 59 20.60 -19.75 12.97
C GLY A 59 19.21 -20.39 12.78
N GLN A 60 18.93 -21.48 13.49
CA GLN A 60 17.63 -22.15 13.42
C GLN A 60 16.50 -21.24 13.93
N LEU A 61 16.69 -20.57 15.07
CA LEU A 61 15.67 -19.66 15.62
C LEU A 61 15.42 -18.44 14.73
N GLN A 62 16.48 -17.88 14.15
CA GLN A 62 16.36 -16.77 13.19
C GLN A 62 15.62 -17.21 11.92
N MET A 63 15.84 -18.43 11.46
CA MET A 63 15.12 -19.01 10.33
C MET A 63 13.63 -19.21 10.66
N VAL A 64 13.31 -19.76 11.84
CA VAL A 64 11.92 -19.89 12.32
C VAL A 64 11.23 -18.53 12.40
N ASP A 65 11.89 -17.52 12.97
CA ASP A 65 11.32 -16.17 13.06
C ASP A 65 11.09 -15.55 11.67
N ALA A 66 12.03 -15.71 10.74
CA ALA A 66 11.88 -15.25 9.37
C ALA A 66 10.69 -15.95 8.68
N ILE A 67 10.56 -17.27 8.81
CA ILE A 67 9.44 -18.06 8.27
C ILE A 67 8.09 -17.55 8.80
N GLN A 68 8.00 -17.25 10.09
CA GLN A 68 6.80 -16.68 10.71
C GLN A 68 6.49 -15.27 10.19
N ARG A 69 7.47 -14.37 10.23
CA ARG A 69 7.31 -12.98 9.79
C ARG A 69 7.06 -12.83 8.29
N LEU A 70 7.55 -13.75 7.46
CA LEU A 70 7.26 -13.81 6.03
C LEU A 70 5.85 -14.37 5.72
N GLY A 71 5.15 -14.88 6.74
CA GLY A 71 3.78 -15.38 6.60
C GLY A 71 3.69 -16.72 5.86
N ILE A 72 4.76 -17.53 5.91
CA ILE A 72 4.84 -18.85 5.27
C ILE A 72 4.90 -19.99 6.30
N ALA A 73 4.83 -19.68 7.61
CA ALA A 73 4.90 -20.66 8.69
C ALA A 73 3.86 -21.79 8.63
N TYR A 74 2.72 -21.57 7.98
CA TYR A 74 1.69 -22.60 7.85
C TYR A 74 2.14 -23.82 7.02
N HIS A 75 3.22 -23.69 6.23
CA HIS A 75 3.86 -24.82 5.54
C HIS A 75 4.83 -25.62 6.42
N PHE A 76 5.30 -25.04 7.52
CA PHE A 76 6.41 -25.55 8.35
C PHE A 76 5.96 -25.92 9.77
N LYS A 77 4.69 -26.25 9.98
CA LYS A 77 4.10 -26.46 11.32
C LYS A 77 4.90 -27.49 12.13
N GLU A 78 5.17 -28.66 11.56
CA GLU A 78 5.91 -29.75 12.21
C GLU A 78 7.37 -29.37 12.51
N GLU A 79 8.05 -28.75 11.55
CA GLU A 79 9.45 -28.37 11.71
C GLU A 79 9.62 -27.27 12.77
N ILE A 80 8.71 -26.30 12.81
CA ILE A 80 8.69 -25.26 13.84
C ILE A 80 8.40 -25.87 15.21
N ASP A 81 7.39 -26.74 15.31
CA ASP A 81 7.04 -27.40 16.58
C ASP A 81 8.22 -28.19 17.15
N GLN A 82 8.95 -28.93 16.31
CA GLN A 82 10.15 -29.66 16.72
C GLN A 82 11.26 -28.70 17.19
N ALA A 83 11.59 -27.67 16.41
CA ALA A 83 12.64 -26.72 16.75
C ALA A 83 12.36 -26.00 18.08
N LEU A 84 11.09 -25.67 18.33
CA LEU A 84 10.68 -25.00 19.57
C LEU A 84 10.62 -25.96 20.76
N HIS A 85 10.29 -27.23 20.54
CA HIS A 85 10.40 -28.26 21.58
C HIS A 85 11.85 -28.43 22.03
N ASP A 86 12.78 -28.57 21.08
CA ASP A 86 14.22 -28.70 21.38
C ASP A 86 14.76 -27.43 22.08
N LEU A 87 14.31 -26.24 21.65
CA LEU A 87 14.61 -24.98 22.32
C LEU A 87 14.08 -24.96 23.76
N PHE A 88 12.85 -25.44 24.00
CA PHE A 88 12.25 -25.46 25.33
C PHE A 88 13.05 -26.32 26.30
N GLU A 89 13.50 -27.50 25.89
CA GLU A 89 14.28 -28.42 26.75
C GLU A 89 15.58 -27.80 27.23
N ARG A 90 16.21 -26.93 26.42
CA ARG A 90 17.51 -26.31 26.71
C ARG A 90 17.39 -24.85 27.15
N PHE A 91 16.18 -24.29 27.17
CA PHE A 91 15.94 -22.85 27.30
C PHE A 91 16.59 -22.26 28.55
N HIS A 92 16.44 -22.91 29.70
CA HIS A 92 16.94 -22.40 30.97
C HIS A 92 18.47 -22.33 30.98
N ASP A 93 19.14 -23.43 30.63
CA ASP A 93 20.60 -23.50 30.63
C ASP A 93 21.20 -22.57 29.57
N TYR A 94 20.62 -22.58 28.36
CA TYR A 94 21.01 -21.68 27.27
C TYR A 94 20.91 -20.21 27.68
N CYS A 95 19.76 -19.78 28.22
CA CYS A 95 19.56 -18.41 28.62
C CYS A 95 20.36 -18.06 29.87
N LYS A 96 20.65 -18.98 30.77
CA LYS A 96 21.46 -18.69 31.95
C LYS A 96 22.90 -18.35 31.59
N GLU A 97 23.48 -19.04 30.60
CA GLU A 97 24.85 -18.82 30.15
C GLU A 97 24.98 -17.68 29.13
N ASN A 98 23.91 -17.39 28.38
CA ASN A 98 23.93 -16.38 27.32
C ASN A 98 23.64 -14.96 27.85
N ASN A 99 24.61 -14.05 27.74
CA ASN A 99 24.44 -12.63 28.13
C ASN A 99 23.91 -11.73 27.00
N ASN A 100 23.45 -12.30 25.89
CA ASN A 100 22.89 -11.56 24.77
C ASN A 100 21.36 -11.37 24.94
N LEU A 101 20.92 -10.11 24.96
CA LEU A 101 19.50 -9.75 25.09
C LEU A 101 18.68 -10.21 23.89
N TYR A 102 19.20 -10.07 22.66
CA TYR A 102 18.50 -10.49 21.45
C TYR A 102 18.19 -11.99 21.48
N SER A 103 19.20 -12.83 21.74
CA SER A 103 19.01 -14.28 21.80
C SER A 103 18.00 -14.67 22.88
N THR A 104 18.12 -14.10 24.08
CA THR A 104 17.21 -14.39 25.19
C THR A 104 15.77 -13.97 24.87
N ALA A 105 15.59 -12.77 24.30
CA ALA A 105 14.29 -12.24 23.93
C ALA A 105 13.63 -13.03 22.79
N LEU A 106 14.39 -13.39 21.76
CA LEU A 106 13.89 -14.19 20.64
C LEU A 106 13.45 -15.58 21.10
N SER A 107 14.30 -16.27 21.87
CA SER A 107 13.98 -17.57 22.47
C SER A 107 12.72 -17.51 23.32
N PHE A 108 12.61 -16.51 24.19
CA PHE A 108 11.43 -16.31 25.04
C PHE A 108 10.17 -16.05 24.20
N ARG A 109 10.26 -15.14 23.22
CA ARG A 109 9.13 -14.77 22.37
C ARG A 109 8.59 -15.98 21.60
N LEU A 110 9.47 -16.70 20.90
CA LEU A 110 9.06 -17.85 20.08
C LEU A 110 8.42 -18.94 20.95
N LEU A 111 9.00 -19.26 22.11
CA LEU A 111 8.42 -20.22 23.05
C LEU A 111 7.05 -19.79 23.57
N ARG A 112 6.92 -18.54 24.03
CA ARG A 112 5.64 -18.01 24.55
C ARG A 112 4.57 -17.95 23.48
N GLN A 113 4.91 -17.57 22.25
CA GLN A 113 3.97 -17.56 21.11
C GLN A 113 3.37 -18.95 20.83
N HIS A 114 4.13 -20.01 21.09
CA HIS A 114 3.73 -21.40 20.91
C HIS A 114 3.21 -22.08 22.19
N GLY A 115 3.02 -21.29 23.25
CA GLY A 115 2.36 -21.71 24.47
C GLY A 115 3.27 -22.36 25.51
N TYR A 116 4.59 -22.37 25.32
CA TYR A 116 5.51 -22.88 26.32
C TYR A 116 5.58 -21.95 27.54
N ARG A 117 5.45 -22.53 28.74
CA ARG A 117 5.55 -21.81 30.00
C ARG A 117 7.01 -21.61 30.41
N VAL A 118 7.63 -20.56 29.86
CA VAL A 118 8.97 -20.13 30.26
C VAL A 118 8.93 -18.96 31.24
N SER A 119 9.79 -18.95 32.26
CA SER A 119 9.85 -17.86 33.25
C SER A 119 10.37 -16.56 32.62
N CYS A 120 9.75 -15.43 32.94
CA CYS A 120 10.23 -14.10 32.54
C CYS A 120 11.38 -13.58 33.43
N GLU A 121 11.66 -14.22 34.57
CA GLU A 121 12.74 -13.85 35.48
C GLU A 121 14.13 -13.92 34.83
N ILE A 122 14.27 -14.64 33.70
CA ILE A 122 15.52 -14.66 32.94
C ILE A 122 15.95 -13.26 32.46
N PHE A 123 15.05 -12.28 32.46
CA PHE A 123 15.35 -10.91 32.05
C PHE A 123 15.94 -10.06 33.20
N GLU A 124 15.86 -10.51 34.45
CA GLU A 124 16.38 -9.78 35.62
C GLU A 124 17.90 -9.56 35.53
N LYS A 125 18.66 -10.49 34.93
CA LYS A 125 20.11 -10.35 34.71
C LYS A 125 20.50 -9.16 33.81
N PHE A 126 19.56 -8.62 33.02
CA PHE A 126 19.80 -7.47 32.15
C PHE A 126 19.58 -6.13 32.87
N LYS A 127 19.15 -6.15 34.15
CA LYS A 127 19.07 -4.98 35.00
C LYS A 127 20.42 -4.66 35.67
N ASP A 128 20.60 -3.41 36.06
CA ASP A 128 21.72 -2.92 36.86
C ASP A 128 21.46 -3.12 38.37
N VAL A 129 22.40 -2.67 39.22
CA VAL A 129 22.27 -2.77 40.68
C VAL A 129 21.13 -1.95 41.28
N ARG A 130 20.55 -1.01 40.51
CA ARG A 130 19.39 -0.19 40.89
C ARG A 130 18.08 -0.83 40.41
N GLY A 131 18.15 -1.95 39.69
CA GLY A 131 17.00 -2.63 39.12
C GLY A 131 16.55 -2.06 37.77
N GLU A 132 17.34 -1.18 37.14
CA GLU A 132 17.02 -0.57 35.85
C GLU A 132 17.64 -1.35 34.69
N PHE A 133 16.93 -1.50 33.56
CA PHE A 133 17.48 -2.13 32.37
C PHE A 133 18.67 -1.33 31.81
N LYS A 134 19.74 -2.05 31.44
CA LYS A 134 20.97 -1.44 30.91
C LYS A 134 20.71 -0.84 29.52
N ILE A 135 21.14 0.42 29.34
CA ILE A 135 21.06 1.11 28.05
C ILE A 135 22.14 0.52 27.10
N PRO A 136 21.76 0.11 25.88
CA PRO A 136 22.71 -0.36 24.89
C PRO A 136 23.59 0.74 24.29
N ASN A 137 24.82 0.39 23.89
CA ASN A 137 25.79 1.33 23.32
C ASN A 137 26.15 1.03 21.84
N THR A 138 25.52 0.02 21.21
CA THR A 138 25.77 -0.38 19.81
C THR A 138 24.46 -0.60 19.05
N GLU A 139 24.49 -0.44 17.72
CA GLU A 139 23.31 -0.66 16.84
C GLU A 139 22.83 -2.12 16.87
N GLU A 140 23.76 -3.08 16.97
CA GLU A 140 23.45 -4.51 17.17
C GLU A 140 22.62 -4.72 18.45
N ALA A 141 22.96 -4.00 19.52
CA ALA A 141 22.24 -4.09 20.77
C ALA A 141 20.88 -3.36 20.74
N VAL A 142 20.67 -2.42 19.81
CA VAL A 142 19.33 -1.85 19.53
C VAL A 142 18.39 -2.93 18.97
N THR A 143 18.89 -3.81 18.08
CA THR A 143 18.10 -4.95 17.58
C THR A 143 17.69 -5.88 18.72
N GLY A 144 18.55 -6.06 19.72
CA GLY A 144 18.20 -6.77 20.95
C GLY A 144 17.09 -6.12 21.77
N VAL A 145 17.07 -4.78 21.87
CA VAL A 145 15.98 -4.07 22.56
C VAL A 145 14.69 -4.10 21.76
N LEU A 146 14.74 -4.03 20.43
CA LEU A 146 13.57 -4.22 19.56
C LEU A 146 12.96 -5.61 19.75
N GLU A 147 13.80 -6.65 19.78
CA GLU A 147 13.36 -8.01 20.01
C GLU A 147 12.77 -8.20 21.41
N PHE A 148 13.37 -7.55 22.42
CA PHE A 148 12.82 -7.52 23.78
C PHE A 148 11.48 -6.78 23.87
N TYR A 149 11.34 -5.66 23.16
CA TYR A 149 10.07 -4.94 23.03
C TYR A 149 8.99 -5.84 22.46
N GLU A 150 9.27 -6.56 21.38
CA GLU A 150 8.35 -7.55 20.78
C GLU A 150 8.00 -8.68 21.75
N ALA A 151 8.98 -9.18 22.52
CA ALA A 151 8.77 -10.21 23.54
C ALA A 151 7.84 -9.73 24.68
N THR A 152 7.92 -8.46 25.08
CA THR A 152 7.08 -7.91 26.17
C THR A 152 5.58 -7.84 25.81
N TYR A 153 5.19 -7.98 24.54
CA TYR A 153 3.79 -8.12 24.13
C TYR A 153 3.18 -9.48 24.49
N LEU A 154 3.98 -10.46 24.93
CA LEU A 154 3.54 -11.79 25.38
C LEU A 154 3.44 -11.91 26.91
N ARG A 155 3.62 -10.80 27.62
CA ARG A 155 3.48 -10.77 29.07
C ARG A 155 2.08 -11.17 29.52
N VAL A 156 2.01 -11.80 30.68
CA VAL A 156 0.77 -12.19 31.37
C VAL A 156 0.63 -11.42 32.70
N HIS A 157 -0.45 -11.63 33.45
CA HIS A 157 -0.62 -10.97 34.74
C HIS A 157 0.46 -11.41 35.75
N GLY A 158 0.98 -10.46 36.52
CA GLY A 158 2.01 -10.70 37.54
C GLY A 158 3.46 -10.64 37.05
N GLU A 159 3.70 -10.45 35.75
CA GLU A 159 5.06 -10.41 35.17
C GLU A 159 5.67 -8.99 35.16
N ASN A 160 5.93 -8.44 36.36
CA ASN A 160 6.40 -7.05 36.53
C ASN A 160 7.67 -6.73 35.72
N VAL A 161 8.61 -7.68 35.61
CA VAL A 161 9.84 -7.51 34.82
C VAL A 161 9.57 -7.19 33.34
N LEU A 162 8.50 -7.75 32.76
CA LEU A 162 8.09 -7.48 31.38
C LEU A 162 7.26 -6.21 31.27
N ASP A 163 6.51 -5.83 32.31
CA ASP A 163 5.84 -4.53 32.36
C ASP A 163 6.87 -3.38 32.40
N ASP A 164 7.89 -3.48 33.27
CA ASP A 164 9.04 -2.56 33.29
C ASP A 164 9.80 -2.59 31.96
N GLY A 165 10.01 -3.79 31.41
CA GLY A 165 10.70 -4.00 30.15
C GLY A 165 10.00 -3.36 28.95
N PHE A 166 8.66 -3.39 28.92
CA PHE A 166 7.86 -2.73 27.89
C PHE A 166 8.06 -1.20 27.91
N VAL A 167 8.00 -0.59 29.10
CA VAL A 167 8.21 0.85 29.26
C VAL A 167 9.63 1.25 28.88
N PHE A 168 10.63 0.52 29.39
CA PHE A 168 12.03 0.77 29.08
C PHE A 168 12.31 0.70 27.57
N SER A 169 11.96 -0.42 26.95
CA SER A 169 12.30 -0.69 25.56
C SER A 169 11.60 0.29 24.62
N ARG A 170 10.33 0.65 24.88
CA ARG A 170 9.63 1.69 24.12
C ARG A 170 10.34 3.03 24.17
N ASN A 171 10.63 3.53 25.38
CA ASN A 171 11.26 4.84 25.58
C ASN A 171 12.65 4.89 24.94
N TYR A 172 13.43 3.82 25.10
CA TYR A 172 14.74 3.71 24.47
C TYR A 172 14.63 3.74 22.93
N LEU A 173 13.79 2.90 22.34
CA LEU A 173 13.61 2.82 20.89
C LEU A 173 13.12 4.14 20.29
N GLU A 174 12.21 4.85 20.96
CA GLU A 174 11.76 6.18 20.54
C GLU A 174 12.91 7.21 20.54
N SER A 175 13.81 7.13 21.53
CA SER A 175 14.94 8.05 21.65
C SER A 175 16.02 7.83 20.59
N VAL A 176 16.29 6.58 20.21
CA VAL A 176 17.36 6.23 19.25
C VAL A 176 16.87 6.18 17.80
N LEU A 177 15.55 6.10 17.55
CA LEU A 177 14.99 6.02 16.20
C LEU A 177 15.58 7.05 15.20
N PRO A 178 15.80 8.33 15.55
CA PRO A 178 16.36 9.31 14.62
C PRO A 178 17.81 9.02 14.18
N THR A 179 18.55 8.18 14.92
CA THR A 179 19.96 7.87 14.66
C THR A 179 20.16 6.55 13.92
N LEU A 180 19.11 5.74 13.73
CA LEU A 180 19.21 4.41 13.14
C LEU A 180 19.26 4.45 11.62
N SER A 181 19.91 3.45 11.03
CA SER A 181 19.97 3.23 9.60
C SER A 181 18.93 2.20 9.13
N ASN A 182 18.57 2.22 7.84
CA ASN A 182 17.71 1.18 7.26
C ASN A 182 18.51 -0.12 7.09
N PRO A 183 17.91 -1.31 7.30
CA PRO A 183 16.48 -1.55 7.54
C PRO A 183 16.01 -1.49 9.01
N VAL A 184 16.91 -1.36 9.99
CA VAL A 184 16.57 -1.39 11.43
C VAL A 184 15.65 -0.23 11.80
N ALA A 185 15.92 0.99 11.31
CA ALA A 185 15.07 2.16 11.53
C ALA A 185 13.62 1.92 11.08
N GLN A 186 13.41 1.22 9.95
CA GLN A 186 12.06 0.89 9.46
C GLN A 186 11.34 -0.06 10.41
N GLN A 187 12.02 -1.09 10.91
CA GLN A 187 11.42 -2.03 11.86
C GLN A 187 11.08 -1.36 13.18
N VAL A 188 11.98 -0.54 13.74
CA VAL A 188 11.74 0.19 14.99
C VAL A 188 10.58 1.16 14.82
N HIS A 189 10.55 1.91 13.72
CA HIS A 189 9.44 2.81 13.42
C HIS A 189 8.11 2.06 13.33
N HIS A 190 8.09 0.94 12.60
CA HIS A 190 6.89 0.13 12.43
C HIS A 190 6.38 -0.44 13.75
N ALA A 191 7.25 -1.04 14.56
CA ALA A 191 6.89 -1.59 15.87
C ALA A 191 6.33 -0.53 16.83
N LEU A 192 6.88 0.70 16.81
CA LEU A 192 6.44 1.81 17.68
C LEU A 192 5.17 2.52 17.21
N LYS A 193 4.94 2.61 15.89
CA LYS A 193 3.85 3.43 15.30
C LYS A 193 2.68 2.63 14.76
N HIS A 194 2.86 1.34 14.53
CA HIS A 194 1.83 0.46 13.99
C HIS A 194 1.52 -0.64 14.99
N TYR A 195 1.96 -1.86 14.76
CA TYR A 195 1.67 -3.00 15.62
C TYR A 195 2.93 -3.80 15.88
N SER A 196 3.00 -4.40 17.05
CA SER A 196 3.95 -5.47 17.31
C SER A 196 3.59 -6.70 16.48
N ASN A 197 4.56 -7.59 16.27
CA ASN A 197 4.32 -8.87 15.60
C ASN A 197 3.24 -9.70 16.30
N ARG A 198 3.07 -9.50 17.62
CA ARG A 198 2.04 -10.19 18.41
C ARG A 198 0.64 -9.65 18.11
N ARG A 199 0.46 -8.34 17.92
CA ARG A 199 -0.86 -7.71 17.78
C ARG A 199 -1.25 -7.37 16.33
N GLY A 200 -0.29 -7.33 15.41
CA GLY A 200 -0.53 -7.10 13.99
C GLY A 200 -1.21 -8.30 13.30
N LEU A 201 -1.85 -8.04 12.15
CA LEU A 201 -2.45 -9.08 11.32
C LEU A 201 -1.37 -9.81 10.53
N PRO A 202 -1.24 -11.14 10.62
CA PRO A 202 -0.12 -11.89 10.03
C PRO A 202 0.16 -11.53 8.58
N ARG A 203 -0.89 -11.38 7.75
CA ARG A 203 -0.70 -11.08 6.33
C ARG A 203 -0.35 -9.64 6.01
N VAL A 204 -0.79 -8.69 6.84
CA VAL A 204 -0.41 -7.28 6.73
C VAL A 204 1.05 -7.12 7.14
N GLU A 205 1.40 -7.67 8.30
CA GLU A 205 2.77 -7.67 8.83
C GLU A 205 3.73 -8.32 7.85
N ALA A 206 3.38 -9.49 7.30
CA ALA A 206 4.24 -10.18 6.37
C ALA A 206 4.39 -9.46 5.02
N ARG A 207 3.34 -8.77 4.52
CA ARG A 207 3.47 -7.94 3.32
C ARG A 207 4.46 -6.79 3.52
N HIS A 208 4.48 -6.20 4.71
CA HIS A 208 5.43 -5.16 5.09
C HIS A 208 6.84 -5.76 5.25
N TYR A 209 6.95 -6.87 5.98
CA TYR A 209 8.22 -7.51 6.30
C TYR A 209 8.97 -8.06 5.09
N ILE A 210 8.29 -8.57 4.05
CA ILE A 210 8.95 -9.05 2.82
C ILE A 210 9.91 -8.00 2.23
N SER A 211 9.50 -6.73 2.18
CA SER A 211 10.31 -5.64 1.63
C SER A 211 11.45 -5.22 2.55
N ILE A 212 11.30 -5.43 3.86
CA ILE A 212 12.35 -5.20 4.86
C ILE A 212 13.36 -6.34 4.83
N TYR A 213 12.89 -7.59 4.76
CA TYR A 213 13.72 -8.79 4.72
C TYR A 213 14.69 -8.78 3.53
N GLU A 214 14.21 -8.35 2.35
CA GLU A 214 15.03 -8.18 1.14
C GLU A 214 16.19 -7.17 1.29
N GLN A 215 16.08 -6.20 2.20
CA GLN A 215 17.13 -5.20 2.43
C GLN A 215 18.30 -5.73 3.26
N TYR A 216 18.13 -6.82 4.01
CA TYR A 216 19.22 -7.40 4.80
C TYR A 216 20.21 -8.10 3.88
N ALA A 217 21.50 -7.78 3.97
CA ALA A 217 22.53 -8.47 3.19
C ALA A 217 22.60 -9.99 3.51
N SER A 218 22.17 -10.39 4.70
CA SER A 218 22.17 -11.77 5.20
C SER A 218 20.88 -12.54 4.95
N HIS A 219 19.91 -12.00 4.19
CA HIS A 219 18.62 -12.66 4.01
C HIS A 219 18.73 -13.96 3.21
N HIS A 220 17.89 -14.93 3.56
CA HIS A 220 17.85 -16.21 2.87
C HIS A 220 17.10 -16.09 1.53
N GLN A 221 17.81 -16.28 0.42
CA GLN A 221 17.25 -16.12 -0.94
C GLN A 221 16.07 -17.07 -1.18
N GLY A 222 16.20 -18.33 -0.76
CA GLY A 222 15.15 -19.34 -0.89
C GLY A 222 13.87 -18.95 -0.14
N LEU A 223 13.99 -18.44 1.09
CA LEU A 223 12.84 -18.03 1.90
C LEU A 223 12.18 -16.77 1.33
N LEU A 224 12.95 -15.79 0.87
CA LEU A 224 12.40 -14.58 0.25
C LEU A 224 11.63 -14.93 -1.04
N LYS A 225 12.20 -15.81 -1.87
CA LYS A 225 11.57 -16.27 -3.11
C LYS A 225 10.27 -17.04 -2.82
N LEU A 226 10.32 -17.99 -1.88
CA LEU A 226 9.14 -18.73 -1.43
C LEU A 226 8.05 -17.79 -0.90
N ALA A 227 8.40 -16.84 -0.04
CA ALA A 227 7.46 -15.89 0.54
C ALA A 227 6.77 -15.00 -0.50
N LYS A 228 7.51 -14.51 -1.50
CA LYS A 228 6.94 -13.69 -2.59
C LYS A 228 5.98 -14.49 -3.47
N LEU A 229 6.34 -15.71 -3.84
CA LEU A 229 5.50 -16.58 -4.67
C LEU A 229 4.24 -17.01 -3.91
N ASP A 230 4.41 -17.52 -2.69
CA ASP A 230 3.33 -17.98 -1.82
C ASP A 230 2.30 -16.86 -1.54
N PHE A 231 2.79 -15.66 -1.21
CA PHE A 231 1.91 -14.50 -1.00
C PHE A 231 1.04 -14.20 -2.23
N ASN A 232 1.62 -14.27 -3.42
CA ASN A 232 0.90 -13.97 -4.66
C ASN A 232 -0.12 -15.06 -5.02
N LEU A 233 0.23 -16.33 -4.82
CA LEU A 233 -0.69 -17.46 -5.02
C LEU A 233 -1.89 -17.36 -4.06
N LEU A 234 -1.63 -17.15 -2.76
CA LEU A 234 -2.69 -16.94 -1.78
C LEU A 234 -3.54 -15.71 -2.10
N GLN A 235 -2.92 -14.59 -2.50
CA GLN A 235 -3.66 -13.41 -2.91
C GLN A 235 -4.58 -13.70 -4.12
N SER A 236 -4.14 -14.54 -5.06
CA SER A 236 -4.98 -14.96 -6.18
C SER A 236 -6.19 -15.78 -5.72
N LEU A 237 -5.99 -16.69 -4.76
CA LEU A 237 -7.08 -17.43 -4.11
C LEU A 237 -8.06 -16.47 -3.41
N HIS A 238 -7.56 -15.55 -2.59
CA HIS A 238 -8.40 -14.61 -1.85
C HIS A 238 -9.17 -13.66 -2.78
N LYS A 239 -8.59 -13.26 -3.92
CA LYS A 239 -9.29 -12.47 -4.95
C LYS A 239 -10.39 -13.25 -5.64
N LYS A 240 -10.21 -14.56 -5.84
CA LYS A 240 -11.27 -15.44 -6.36
C LYS A 240 -12.42 -15.55 -5.35
N GLU A 241 -12.10 -15.83 -4.09
CA GLU A 241 -13.10 -15.89 -3.00
C GLU A 241 -13.86 -14.55 -2.87
N LEU A 242 -13.13 -13.43 -2.86
CA LEU A 242 -13.74 -12.09 -2.81
C LEU A 242 -14.63 -11.82 -4.03
N SER A 243 -14.23 -12.24 -5.24
CA SER A 243 -15.07 -12.06 -6.43
C SER A 243 -16.37 -12.85 -6.38
N GLU A 244 -16.36 -14.06 -5.81
CA GLU A 244 -17.56 -14.84 -5.55
C GLU A 244 -18.48 -14.15 -4.53
N LEU A 245 -17.91 -13.70 -3.40
CA LEU A 245 -18.65 -12.97 -2.36
C LEU A 245 -19.20 -11.64 -2.87
N TYR A 246 -18.42 -10.91 -3.68
CA TYR A 246 -18.82 -9.61 -4.20
C TYR A 246 -19.97 -9.74 -5.22
N ARG A 247 -20.00 -10.81 -6.04
CA ARG A 247 -21.13 -11.12 -6.91
C ARG A 247 -22.40 -11.45 -6.13
N TRP A 248 -22.27 -12.27 -5.09
CA TRP A 248 -23.37 -12.56 -4.16
C TRP A 248 -23.92 -11.27 -3.54
N TRP A 249 -23.05 -10.43 -2.99
CA TRP A 249 -23.42 -9.17 -2.37
C TRP A 249 -24.09 -8.18 -3.35
N LYS A 250 -23.60 -8.10 -4.59
CA LYS A 250 -24.24 -7.27 -5.64
C LYS A 250 -25.63 -7.77 -6.01
N GLY A 251 -25.89 -9.08 -5.92
CA GLY A 251 -27.22 -9.66 -6.12
C GLY A 251 -28.27 -9.16 -5.14
N LEU A 252 -27.86 -8.77 -3.93
CA LEU A 252 -28.75 -8.18 -2.92
C LEU A 252 -29.18 -6.75 -3.26
N GLU A 253 -28.45 -6.07 -4.14
CA GLU A 253 -28.67 -4.67 -4.51
C GLU A 253 -28.74 -3.73 -3.28
N VAL A 254 -27.86 -3.93 -2.29
CA VAL A 254 -27.85 -3.20 -1.00
C VAL A 254 -27.95 -1.69 -1.20
N GLU A 255 -27.16 -1.10 -2.10
CA GLU A 255 -27.18 0.34 -2.39
C GLU A 255 -28.56 0.86 -2.79
N LYS A 256 -29.35 0.06 -3.51
CA LYS A 256 -30.68 0.47 -4.00
C LYS A 256 -31.81 0.08 -3.05
N LYS A 257 -31.79 -1.16 -2.54
CA LYS A 257 -32.90 -1.74 -1.76
C LYS A 257 -32.76 -1.49 -0.26
N LEU A 258 -31.52 -1.31 0.22
CA LEU A 258 -31.17 -1.12 1.63
C LEU A 258 -30.24 0.09 1.77
N SER A 259 -30.59 1.21 1.12
CA SER A 259 -29.75 2.42 1.03
C SER A 259 -29.34 3.05 2.37
N TYR A 260 -29.99 2.67 3.47
CA TYR A 260 -29.65 3.08 4.83
C TYR A 260 -28.46 2.30 5.41
N ALA A 261 -28.11 1.15 4.85
CA ALA A 261 -27.10 0.25 5.38
C ALA A 261 -25.72 0.44 4.70
N ARG A 262 -24.67 0.00 5.39
CA ARG A 262 -23.28 0.09 4.92
C ARG A 262 -23.02 -0.91 3.79
N ASP A 263 -22.56 -0.42 2.64
CA ASP A 263 -22.02 -1.27 1.55
C ASP A 263 -20.51 -1.49 1.73
N ARG A 264 -20.13 -2.60 2.40
CA ARG A 264 -18.76 -2.86 2.89
C ARG A 264 -18.26 -4.30 2.72
N MET A 265 -18.70 -5.00 1.68
CA MET A 265 -18.32 -6.41 1.48
C MET A 265 -16.80 -6.65 1.39
N VAL A 266 -16.04 -5.71 0.80
CA VAL A 266 -14.58 -5.84 0.66
C VAL A 266 -13.91 -5.76 2.03
N GLU A 267 -14.31 -4.80 2.85
CA GLU A 267 -13.78 -4.62 4.20
C GLU A 267 -14.21 -5.74 5.14
N THR A 268 -15.45 -6.24 5.01
CA THR A 268 -15.92 -7.43 5.73
C THR A 268 -15.05 -8.64 5.40
N TYR A 269 -14.75 -8.88 4.12
CA TYR A 269 -13.87 -9.97 3.73
C TYR A 269 -12.43 -9.76 4.23
N PHE A 270 -11.93 -8.52 4.24
CA PHE A 270 -10.62 -8.21 4.82
C PHE A 270 -10.56 -8.55 6.31
N TRP A 271 -11.63 -8.26 7.06
CA TRP A 271 -11.73 -8.63 8.48
C TRP A 271 -11.60 -10.15 8.65
N VAL A 272 -12.35 -10.91 7.86
CA VAL A 272 -12.34 -12.37 7.87
C VAL A 272 -11.00 -12.96 7.44
N LEU A 273 -10.34 -12.34 6.46
CA LEU A 273 -8.99 -12.71 6.04
C LEU A 273 -7.95 -12.53 7.17
N GLY A 274 -8.17 -11.55 8.05
CA GLY A 274 -7.38 -11.37 9.26
C GLY A 274 -7.56 -12.50 10.29
N VAL A 275 -8.75 -13.14 10.33
CA VAL A 275 -9.06 -14.28 11.21
C VAL A 275 -8.35 -15.55 10.75
N TYR A 276 -8.37 -15.83 9.45
CA TYR A 276 -7.62 -16.91 8.81
C TYR A 276 -7.32 -16.61 7.34
N TYR A 277 -6.09 -16.87 6.90
CA TYR A 277 -5.65 -16.63 5.53
C TYR A 277 -5.20 -17.90 4.81
N GLU A 278 -5.01 -18.98 5.57
CA GLU A 278 -4.47 -20.25 5.10
C GLU A 278 -5.48 -20.94 4.15
N PRO A 279 -5.01 -21.61 3.09
CA PRO A 279 -5.89 -22.14 2.04
C PRO A 279 -6.87 -23.20 2.57
N GLU A 280 -6.49 -23.97 3.59
CA GLU A 280 -7.36 -24.99 4.21
C GLU A 280 -8.66 -24.41 4.82
N TYR A 281 -8.70 -23.11 5.13
CA TYR A 281 -9.86 -22.46 5.75
C TYR A 281 -10.76 -21.69 4.76
N ALA A 282 -10.70 -22.01 3.46
CA ALA A 282 -11.52 -21.36 2.44
C ALA A 282 -13.03 -21.46 2.71
N VAL A 283 -13.50 -22.63 3.16
CA VAL A 283 -14.91 -22.84 3.52
C VAL A 283 -15.29 -21.98 4.73
N ALA A 284 -14.48 -22.00 5.79
CA ALA A 284 -14.69 -21.18 6.98
C ALA A 284 -14.74 -19.68 6.63
N ARG A 285 -13.81 -19.19 5.79
CA ARG A 285 -13.82 -17.81 5.28
C ARG A 285 -15.10 -17.46 4.54
N LYS A 286 -15.58 -18.33 3.66
CA LYS A 286 -16.82 -18.08 2.91
C LYS A 286 -18.03 -17.97 3.86
N ILE A 287 -18.16 -18.90 4.80
CA ILE A 287 -19.23 -18.91 5.81
C ILE A 287 -19.18 -17.64 6.65
N LEU A 288 -18.04 -17.36 7.29
CA LEU A 288 -17.89 -16.21 8.18
C LEU A 288 -18.11 -14.88 7.45
N SER A 289 -17.62 -14.75 6.21
CA SER A 289 -17.78 -13.51 5.43
C SER A 289 -19.25 -13.22 5.11
N ARG A 290 -20.02 -14.23 4.74
CA ARG A 290 -21.46 -14.05 4.45
C ARG A 290 -22.24 -13.72 5.70
N VAL A 291 -22.04 -14.49 6.77
CA VAL A 291 -22.74 -14.26 8.05
C VAL A 291 -22.36 -12.90 8.64
N GLN A 292 -21.09 -12.50 8.60
CA GLN A 292 -20.65 -11.19 9.08
C GLN A 292 -21.23 -10.04 8.24
N ALA A 293 -21.33 -10.20 6.92
CA ALA A 293 -21.97 -9.20 6.06
C ALA A 293 -23.46 -9.05 6.38
N LEU A 294 -24.17 -10.16 6.60
CA LEU A 294 -25.58 -10.12 7.01
C LEU A 294 -25.75 -9.55 8.42
N ALA A 295 -24.88 -9.90 9.36
CA ALA A 295 -24.87 -9.32 10.71
C ALA A 295 -24.68 -7.80 10.67
N SER A 296 -23.88 -7.26 9.73
CA SER A 296 -23.75 -5.83 9.52
C SER A 296 -25.04 -5.17 9.01
N LEU A 297 -25.79 -5.85 8.13
CA LEU A 297 -27.10 -5.34 7.67
C LEU A 297 -28.13 -5.34 8.79
N VAL A 298 -28.11 -6.38 9.63
CA VAL A 298 -28.96 -6.46 10.82
C VAL A 298 -28.60 -5.33 11.79
N ASP A 299 -27.32 -5.13 12.11
CA ASP A 299 -26.83 -4.03 12.95
C ASP A 299 -27.32 -2.66 12.44
N ASP A 300 -27.13 -2.38 11.15
CA ASP A 300 -27.61 -1.12 10.53
C ASP A 300 -29.13 -0.97 10.57
N THR A 301 -29.87 -2.08 10.54
CA THR A 301 -31.33 -2.05 10.64
C THR A 301 -31.77 -1.68 12.06
N PHE A 302 -31.09 -2.20 13.09
CA PHE A 302 -31.37 -1.89 14.51
C PHE A 302 -30.96 -0.47 14.90
N ASP A 303 -29.78 -0.05 14.47
CA ASP A 303 -29.21 1.24 14.85
C ASP A 303 -29.76 2.41 14.01
N ALA A 304 -29.91 2.21 12.70
CA ALA A 304 -29.95 3.31 11.75
C ALA A 304 -31.18 3.32 10.82
N TYR A 305 -32.24 2.55 11.10
CA TYR A 305 -33.43 2.60 10.24
C TYR A 305 -34.77 2.14 10.84
N ALA A 306 -34.82 0.97 11.47
CA ALA A 306 -36.08 0.36 11.87
C ALA A 306 -36.67 1.00 13.13
N THR A 307 -38.00 1.04 13.20
CA THR A 307 -38.71 1.44 14.44
C THR A 307 -38.67 0.31 15.47
N PHE A 308 -38.86 0.63 16.75
CA PHE A 308 -38.87 -0.36 17.82
C PHE A 308 -39.87 -1.51 17.58
N GLU A 309 -41.08 -1.20 17.11
CA GLU A 309 -42.12 -2.19 16.83
C GLU A 309 -41.72 -3.13 15.67
N GLU A 310 -41.15 -2.57 14.60
CA GLU A 310 -40.60 -3.37 13.47
C GLU A 310 -39.47 -4.30 13.94
N LEU A 311 -38.61 -3.83 14.85
CA LEU A 311 -37.51 -4.61 15.40
C LEU A 311 -37.98 -5.76 16.30
N GLN A 312 -39.06 -5.57 17.05
CA GLN A 312 -39.67 -6.66 17.83
C GLN A 312 -40.19 -7.78 16.92
N ILE A 313 -40.89 -7.44 15.84
CA ILE A 313 -41.40 -8.41 14.86
C ILE A 313 -40.22 -9.12 14.16
N PHE A 314 -39.16 -8.39 13.80
CA PHE A 314 -37.95 -8.98 13.21
C PHE A 314 -37.25 -9.95 14.17
N ALA A 315 -37.10 -9.57 15.45
CA ALA A 315 -36.51 -10.42 16.47
C ALA A 315 -37.34 -11.70 16.69
N GLU A 316 -38.67 -11.60 16.75
CA GLU A 316 -39.55 -12.77 16.83
C GLU A 316 -39.43 -13.68 15.60
N ALA A 317 -39.29 -13.11 14.40
CA ALA A 317 -39.07 -13.88 13.18
C ALA A 317 -37.72 -14.63 13.22
N ILE A 318 -36.65 -13.99 13.70
CA ILE A 318 -35.34 -14.65 13.90
C ILE A 318 -35.44 -15.75 14.95
N GLU A 319 -36.16 -15.54 16.05
CA GLU A 319 -36.38 -16.57 17.07
C GLU A 319 -37.13 -17.80 16.52
N ARG A 320 -38.14 -17.58 15.68
CA ARG A 320 -38.90 -18.65 15.01
C ARG A 320 -38.14 -19.35 13.89
N TRP A 321 -37.22 -18.64 13.23
CA TRP A 321 -36.36 -19.16 12.15
C TRP A 321 -37.13 -19.90 11.05
N SER A 322 -38.13 -19.25 10.44
CA SER A 322 -39.02 -19.87 9.46
C SER A 322 -39.42 -18.92 8.34
N MET A 323 -39.35 -19.40 7.08
CA MET A 323 -39.83 -18.67 5.89
C MET A 323 -41.28 -18.20 5.99
N SER A 324 -42.11 -18.86 6.81
CA SER A 324 -43.50 -18.44 7.06
C SER A 324 -43.63 -17.06 7.74
N CYS A 325 -42.55 -16.54 8.34
CA CYS A 325 -42.54 -15.23 8.98
C CYS A 325 -42.38 -14.07 7.97
N LEU A 326 -42.03 -14.35 6.70
CA LEU A 326 -41.75 -13.30 5.71
C LEU A 326 -42.91 -12.32 5.51
N ASP A 327 -44.14 -12.82 5.44
CA ASP A 327 -45.32 -11.98 5.16
C ASP A 327 -45.63 -10.99 6.31
N GLN A 328 -45.06 -11.22 7.50
CA GLN A 328 -45.25 -10.37 8.69
C GLN A 328 -44.23 -9.22 8.75
N LEU A 329 -43.15 -9.28 7.96
CA LEU A 329 -42.08 -8.29 7.97
C LEU A 329 -42.33 -7.15 6.97
N PRO A 330 -41.83 -5.94 7.22
CA PRO A 330 -41.72 -4.89 6.21
C PRO A 330 -40.88 -5.34 5.00
N ASP A 331 -41.19 -4.84 3.80
CA ASP A 331 -40.56 -5.31 2.55
C ASP A 331 -39.01 -5.23 2.55
N TYR A 332 -38.43 -4.21 3.19
CA TYR A 332 -36.97 -4.09 3.29
C TYR A 332 -36.36 -5.15 4.22
N MET A 333 -37.03 -5.51 5.32
CA MET A 333 -36.60 -6.56 6.24
C MET A 333 -36.75 -7.96 5.64
N LYS A 334 -37.73 -8.18 4.76
CA LYS A 334 -37.90 -9.45 4.04
C LYS A 334 -36.65 -9.82 3.26
N ILE A 335 -35.98 -8.83 2.66
CA ILE A 335 -34.73 -9.04 1.89
C ILE A 335 -33.65 -9.63 2.82
N ILE A 336 -33.42 -8.98 3.97
CA ILE A 336 -32.39 -9.41 4.93
C ILE A 336 -32.76 -10.77 5.53
N TYR A 337 -33.99 -10.93 6.01
CA TYR A 337 -34.43 -12.16 6.66
C TYR A 337 -34.39 -13.37 5.73
N LYS A 338 -34.87 -13.20 4.49
CA LYS A 338 -34.81 -14.26 3.48
C LYS A 338 -33.36 -14.70 3.23
N GLU A 339 -32.47 -13.73 3.02
CA GLU A 339 -31.06 -14.03 2.75
C GLU A 339 -30.36 -14.71 3.95
N VAL A 340 -30.72 -14.33 5.19
CA VAL A 340 -30.27 -15.04 6.39
C VAL A 340 -30.66 -16.51 6.34
N LEU A 341 -31.92 -16.83 6.04
CA LEU A 341 -32.35 -18.23 5.98
C LEU A 341 -31.65 -18.99 4.84
N GLU A 342 -31.58 -18.42 3.64
CA GLU A 342 -30.95 -19.06 2.48
C GLU A 342 -29.44 -19.31 2.70
N VAL A 343 -28.71 -18.36 3.29
CA VAL A 343 -27.28 -18.56 3.62
C VAL A 343 -27.10 -19.68 4.65
N TYR A 344 -27.98 -19.81 5.62
CA TYR A 344 -27.90 -20.87 6.63
C TYR A 344 -28.32 -22.24 6.09
N GLU A 345 -29.22 -22.30 5.12
CA GLU A 345 -29.48 -23.53 4.35
C GLU A 345 -28.22 -23.97 3.58
N GLU A 346 -27.51 -23.05 2.93
CA GLU A 346 -26.21 -23.38 2.29
C GLU A 346 -25.16 -23.86 3.30
N ILE A 347 -25.12 -23.25 4.50
CA ILE A 347 -24.24 -23.70 5.60
C ILE A 347 -24.63 -25.10 6.06
N GLU A 348 -25.92 -25.41 6.18
CA GLU A 348 -26.40 -26.73 6.56
C GLU A 348 -25.90 -27.81 5.58
N GLU A 349 -26.03 -27.56 4.28
CA GLU A 349 -25.51 -28.47 3.26
C GLU A 349 -24.02 -28.73 3.41
N GLU A 350 -23.25 -27.68 3.70
CA GLU A 350 -21.80 -27.77 3.92
C GLU A 350 -21.47 -28.55 5.21
N MET A 351 -22.20 -28.30 6.31
CA MET A 351 -22.00 -29.01 7.57
C MET A 351 -22.38 -30.50 7.45
N LYS A 352 -23.39 -30.83 6.64
CA LYS A 352 -23.74 -32.22 6.29
C LYS A 352 -22.61 -32.91 5.52
N LYS A 353 -22.00 -32.25 4.54
CA LYS A 353 -20.85 -32.79 3.78
C LYS A 353 -19.65 -33.09 4.68
N GLN A 354 -19.43 -32.26 5.71
CA GLN A 354 -18.37 -32.45 6.70
C GLN A 354 -18.72 -33.46 7.80
N GLY A 355 -19.90 -34.11 7.76
CA GLY A 355 -20.33 -35.08 8.78
C GLY A 355 -20.63 -34.47 10.15
N ALA A 356 -20.80 -33.15 10.23
CA ALA A 356 -21.00 -32.41 11.49
C ALA A 356 -22.25 -31.49 11.45
N PRO A 357 -23.45 -32.02 11.11
CA PRO A 357 -24.66 -31.19 10.95
C PRO A 357 -25.04 -30.43 12.22
N TYR A 358 -24.69 -30.95 13.40
CA TYR A 358 -24.95 -30.31 14.70
C TYR A 358 -24.34 -28.91 14.83
N ARG A 359 -23.30 -28.58 14.05
CA ARG A 359 -22.68 -27.26 14.08
C ARG A 359 -23.62 -26.15 13.60
N LEU A 360 -24.60 -26.50 12.74
CA LEU A 360 -25.61 -25.55 12.29
C LEU A 360 -26.39 -24.94 13.46
N ASP A 361 -26.79 -25.78 14.43
CA ASP A 361 -27.58 -25.33 15.58
C ASP A 361 -26.83 -24.25 16.38
N TYR A 362 -25.52 -24.42 16.57
CA TYR A 362 -24.68 -23.40 17.21
C TYR A 362 -24.62 -22.10 16.40
N GLY A 363 -24.54 -22.21 15.06
CA GLY A 363 -24.53 -21.04 14.19
C GLY A 363 -25.85 -20.28 14.20
N ILE A 364 -26.98 -20.99 14.21
CA ILE A 364 -28.33 -20.40 14.27
C ILE A 364 -28.51 -19.70 15.63
N GLU A 365 -28.17 -20.39 16.72
CA GLU A 365 -28.26 -19.81 18.06
C GLU A 365 -27.36 -18.57 18.21
N ALA A 366 -26.17 -18.58 17.62
CA ALA A 366 -25.28 -17.42 17.60
C ALA A 366 -25.93 -16.18 16.95
N MET A 367 -26.71 -16.36 15.88
CA MET A 367 -27.46 -15.27 15.24
C MET A 367 -28.63 -14.80 16.10
N LYS A 368 -29.38 -15.73 16.71
CA LYS A 368 -30.48 -15.41 17.64
C LYS A 368 -29.99 -14.63 18.86
N VAL A 369 -28.89 -15.06 19.48
CA VAL A 369 -28.24 -14.34 20.59
C VAL A 369 -27.89 -12.91 20.17
N MET A 370 -27.25 -12.74 19.01
CA MET A 370 -26.86 -11.43 18.50
C MET A 370 -28.07 -10.50 18.34
N VAL A 371 -29.17 -10.99 17.75
CA VAL A 371 -30.40 -10.21 17.56
C VAL A 371 -31.07 -9.87 18.90
N ARG A 372 -31.06 -10.78 19.88
CA ARG A 372 -31.56 -10.50 21.24
C ARG A 372 -30.74 -9.40 21.92
N ASP A 373 -29.41 -9.47 21.82
CA ASP A 373 -28.52 -8.48 22.42
C ASP A 373 -28.71 -7.10 21.77
N TYR A 374 -28.85 -7.02 20.44
CA TYR A 374 -29.20 -5.76 19.75
C TYR A 374 -30.56 -5.20 20.18
N LEU A 375 -31.56 -6.07 20.38
CA LEU A 375 -32.87 -5.61 20.85
C LEU A 375 -32.81 -5.04 22.27
N ASP A 376 -31.97 -5.63 23.14
CA ASP A 376 -31.75 -5.10 24.49
C ASP A 376 -31.07 -3.73 24.47
N GLU A 377 -30.10 -3.52 23.57
CA GLU A 377 -29.47 -2.22 23.33
C GLU A 377 -30.48 -1.16 22.86
N VAL A 378 -31.35 -1.53 21.92
CA VAL A 378 -32.42 -0.64 21.46
C VAL A 378 -33.41 -0.32 22.57
N LYS A 379 -33.77 -1.27 23.44
CA LYS A 379 -34.64 -0.97 24.61
C LYS A 379 -34.03 0.11 25.49
N TRP A 380 -32.73 0.07 25.73
CA TRP A 380 -32.03 1.11 26.50
C TRP A 380 -32.08 2.47 25.80
N ARG A 381 -31.92 2.50 24.47
CA ARG A 381 -32.05 3.71 23.64
C ARG A 381 -33.44 4.34 23.79
N GLU A 382 -34.50 3.55 23.59
CA GLU A 382 -35.89 4.02 23.65
C GLU A 382 -36.27 4.51 25.07
N GLN A 383 -35.74 3.85 26.10
CA GLN A 383 -35.94 4.26 27.50
C GLN A 383 -35.07 5.45 27.91
N ARG A 384 -34.14 5.91 27.05
CA ARG A 384 -33.11 6.90 27.38
C ARG A 384 -32.36 6.54 28.66
N TYR A 385 -32.11 5.25 28.83
CA TYR A 385 -31.46 4.72 30.03
C TYR A 385 -29.99 5.16 30.07
N LYS A 386 -29.53 5.52 31.27
CA LYS A 386 -28.16 5.96 31.54
C LYS A 386 -27.48 4.94 32.43
N PRO A 387 -26.80 3.93 31.85
CA PRO A 387 -26.11 2.90 32.63
C PRO A 387 -24.86 3.46 33.32
N THR A 388 -24.44 2.80 34.41
CA THR A 388 -23.06 2.90 34.90
C THR A 388 -22.08 2.29 33.90
N THR A 389 -20.79 2.57 34.05
CA THR A 389 -19.74 2.03 33.18
C THR A 389 -19.75 0.49 33.19
N GLU A 390 -19.91 -0.14 34.35
CA GLU A 390 -19.92 -1.60 34.46
C GLU A 390 -21.21 -2.24 33.92
N GLU A 391 -22.38 -1.62 34.14
CA GLU A 391 -23.64 -2.06 33.53
C GLU A 391 -23.57 -1.98 32.01
N TYR A 392 -23.04 -0.87 31.47
CA TYR A 392 -22.79 -0.72 30.04
C TYR A 392 -21.87 -1.82 29.52
N MET A 393 -20.73 -2.04 30.17
CA MET A 393 -19.75 -3.04 29.72
C MET A 393 -20.32 -4.45 29.70
N HIS A 394 -21.17 -4.81 30.68
CA HIS A 394 -21.83 -6.12 30.70
C HIS A 394 -22.76 -6.32 29.49
N MET A 395 -23.52 -5.29 29.10
CA MET A 395 -24.41 -5.35 27.93
C MET A 395 -23.60 -5.26 26.62
N ALA A 396 -22.73 -4.26 26.50
CA ALA A 396 -22.06 -3.91 25.25
C ALA A 396 -20.99 -4.92 24.80
N THR A 397 -20.42 -5.69 25.73
CA THR A 397 -19.55 -6.83 25.37
C THR A 397 -20.32 -8.01 24.81
N ARG A 398 -21.62 -8.15 25.11
CA ARG A 398 -22.51 -9.12 24.45
C ARG A 398 -22.94 -8.59 23.09
N SER A 399 -23.44 -7.36 23.02
CA SER A 399 -23.91 -6.75 21.77
C SER A 399 -22.79 -6.46 20.76
N CYS A 400 -21.50 -6.51 21.12
CA CYS A 400 -20.41 -6.41 20.12
C CYS A 400 -20.34 -7.60 19.14
N GLY A 401 -21.07 -8.68 19.39
CA GLY A 401 -21.22 -9.81 18.47
C GLY A 401 -20.02 -10.75 18.39
N TYR A 402 -18.92 -10.51 19.12
CA TYR A 402 -17.69 -11.30 19.04
C TYR A 402 -17.87 -12.76 19.45
N THR A 403 -18.65 -13.03 20.50
CA THR A 403 -18.92 -14.42 20.91
C THR A 403 -19.61 -15.20 19.77
N SER A 404 -20.62 -14.61 19.15
CA SER A 404 -21.31 -15.18 18.00
C SER A 404 -20.37 -15.36 16.80
N LEU A 405 -19.57 -14.34 16.45
CA LEU A 405 -18.61 -14.44 15.33
C LEU A 405 -17.52 -15.49 15.57
N ILE A 406 -17.10 -15.71 16.82
CA ILE A 406 -16.16 -16.80 17.17
C ILE A 406 -16.81 -18.15 16.86
N ILE A 407 -18.06 -18.38 17.28
CA ILE A 407 -18.80 -19.61 16.96
C ILE A 407 -18.92 -19.81 15.46
N ILE A 408 -19.34 -18.78 14.71
CA ILE A 408 -19.45 -18.83 13.26
C ILE A 408 -18.10 -19.14 12.61
N SER A 409 -17.00 -18.59 13.13
CA SER A 409 -15.67 -18.81 12.60
C SER A 409 -15.23 -20.27 12.65
N PHE A 410 -15.76 -21.06 13.60
CA PHE A 410 -15.42 -22.46 13.82
C PHE A 410 -16.17 -23.42 12.89
N LEU A 411 -17.34 -23.03 12.37
CA LEU A 411 -18.23 -23.94 11.62
C LEU A 411 -17.51 -24.67 10.47
N GLY A 412 -16.77 -23.91 9.65
CA GLY A 412 -16.08 -24.44 8.48
C GLY A 412 -14.65 -24.93 8.72
N MET A 413 -14.22 -25.14 9.98
CA MET A 413 -12.83 -25.52 10.30
C MET A 413 -12.55 -27.03 10.30
N GLY A 414 -13.51 -27.87 9.89
CA GLY A 414 -13.36 -29.33 9.90
C GLY A 414 -13.34 -29.91 11.32
N ASP A 415 -12.79 -31.11 11.50
CA ASP A 415 -12.92 -31.91 12.74
C ASP A 415 -12.36 -31.24 14.00
N ILE A 416 -11.44 -30.29 13.85
CA ILE A 416 -10.86 -29.55 14.98
C ILE A 416 -11.91 -28.74 15.76
N ALA A 417 -12.98 -28.29 15.09
CA ALA A 417 -14.10 -27.60 15.71
C ALA A 417 -15.10 -28.61 16.31
N SER A 418 -14.70 -29.24 17.42
CA SER A 418 -15.55 -30.22 18.09
C SER A 418 -16.72 -29.57 18.83
N ARG A 419 -17.70 -30.39 19.24
CA ARG A 419 -18.82 -29.95 20.07
C ARG A 419 -18.31 -29.35 21.39
N GLU A 420 -17.35 -30.00 22.02
CA GLU A 420 -16.75 -29.58 23.28
C GLU A 420 -16.09 -28.20 23.15
N ALA A 421 -15.47 -27.91 22.00
CA ALA A 421 -14.87 -26.60 21.75
C ALA A 421 -15.92 -25.49 21.60
N LEU A 422 -17.05 -25.77 20.93
CA LEU A 422 -18.18 -24.84 20.80
C LEU A 422 -18.87 -24.62 22.15
N ASP A 423 -19.12 -25.69 22.90
CA ASP A 423 -19.69 -25.62 24.26
C ASP A 423 -18.76 -24.85 25.20
N TRP A 424 -17.45 -25.03 25.08
CA TRP A 424 -16.46 -24.30 25.87
C TRP A 424 -16.55 -22.79 25.62
N VAL A 425 -16.67 -22.34 24.36
CA VAL A 425 -16.84 -20.91 24.04
C VAL A 425 -18.10 -20.33 24.69
N LEU A 426 -19.18 -21.11 24.75
CA LEU A 426 -20.49 -20.72 25.30
C LEU A 426 -20.62 -20.94 26.81
N SER A 427 -19.63 -21.54 27.46
CA SER A 427 -19.67 -21.91 28.88
C SER A 427 -19.85 -20.70 29.80
N GLN A 428 -20.39 -20.95 30.99
CA GLN A 428 -20.59 -19.94 32.03
C GLN A 428 -19.87 -20.37 33.32
N PRO A 429 -19.01 -19.53 33.92
CA PRO A 429 -18.60 -18.21 33.43
C PRO A 429 -17.83 -18.28 32.10
N GLN A 430 -18.01 -17.24 31.27
CA GLN A 430 -17.39 -17.19 29.94
C GLN A 430 -15.86 -17.33 30.00
N PRO A 431 -15.23 -18.09 29.09
CA PRO A 431 -13.77 -18.22 29.07
C PRO A 431 -13.07 -16.87 28.99
N HIS A 432 -12.02 -16.69 29.80
CA HIS A 432 -11.29 -15.43 29.91
C HIS A 432 -10.83 -14.86 28.56
N ILE A 433 -10.39 -15.71 27.62
CA ILE A 433 -9.98 -15.26 26.28
C ILE A 433 -11.14 -14.73 25.43
N VAL A 434 -12.33 -15.32 25.52
CA VAL A 434 -13.53 -14.88 24.78
C VAL A 434 -14.02 -13.56 25.35
N ARG A 435 -14.05 -13.45 26.69
CA ARG A 435 -14.37 -12.20 27.39
C ARG A 435 -13.35 -11.11 27.05
N ALA A 436 -12.06 -11.43 27.07
CA ALA A 436 -11.00 -10.50 26.73
C ALA A 436 -11.10 -9.99 25.29
N ALA A 437 -11.34 -10.87 24.31
CA ALA A 437 -11.54 -10.48 22.93
C ALA A 437 -12.75 -9.52 22.77
N SER A 438 -13.85 -9.80 23.50
CA SER A 438 -15.04 -8.94 23.50
C SER A 438 -14.79 -7.57 24.15
N VAL A 439 -14.01 -7.53 25.25
CA VAL A 439 -13.58 -6.27 25.89
C VAL A 439 -12.70 -5.44 24.95
N ILE A 440 -11.72 -6.06 24.29
CA ILE A 440 -10.86 -5.37 23.32
C ILE A 440 -11.71 -4.83 22.17
N CYS A 441 -12.64 -5.64 21.64
CA CYS A 441 -13.57 -5.21 20.60
C CYS A 441 -14.35 -3.97 21.02
N ARG A 442 -15.09 -4.07 22.12
CA ARG A 442 -16.00 -3.04 22.60
C ARG A 442 -15.27 -1.75 22.96
N LEU A 443 -14.22 -1.81 23.77
CA LEU A 443 -13.51 -0.60 24.19
C LEU A 443 -12.79 0.09 23.02
N THR A 444 -12.23 -0.67 22.09
CA THR A 444 -11.58 -0.09 20.90
C THR A 444 -12.61 0.61 20.01
N ASP A 445 -13.76 -0.02 19.79
CA ASP A 445 -14.89 0.54 19.04
C ASP A 445 -15.38 1.84 19.69
N ASP A 446 -15.66 1.81 21.00
CA ASP A 446 -16.20 2.95 21.73
C ASP A 446 -15.24 4.15 21.79
N ILE A 447 -13.94 3.92 22.06
CA ILE A 447 -12.93 5.00 22.10
C ILE A 447 -12.90 5.76 20.77
N VAL A 448 -13.01 5.02 19.68
CA VAL A 448 -12.87 5.55 18.32
C VAL A 448 -14.18 6.14 17.79
N GLY A 449 -15.30 5.46 18.05
CA GLY A 449 -16.66 5.81 17.62
C GLY A 449 -17.33 6.89 18.48
N HIS A 450 -16.85 7.15 19.70
CA HIS A 450 -17.47 8.05 20.68
C HIS A 450 -17.96 9.39 20.10
N GLN A 451 -17.14 10.08 19.30
CA GLN A 451 -17.53 11.38 18.74
C GLN A 451 -18.64 11.30 17.69
N PHE A 452 -18.77 10.17 17.00
CA PHE A 452 -19.83 9.94 16.03
C PHE A 452 -21.12 9.57 16.75
N GLU A 453 -21.07 8.64 17.70
CA GLU A 453 -22.26 8.21 18.44
C GLU A 453 -22.89 9.35 19.23
N ARG A 454 -22.06 10.21 19.86
CA ARG A 454 -22.55 11.38 20.60
C ARG A 454 -23.31 12.39 19.73
N LYS A 455 -23.18 12.34 18.39
CA LYS A 455 -23.91 13.23 17.46
C LYS A 455 -25.27 12.67 17.04
N ARG A 456 -25.58 11.43 17.39
CA ARG A 456 -26.83 10.74 17.08
C ARG A 456 -27.61 10.50 18.37
N GLU A 457 -28.92 10.27 18.26
CA GLU A 457 -29.72 9.79 19.38
C GLU A 457 -29.43 8.29 19.60
N HIS A 458 -28.29 7.98 20.22
CA HIS A 458 -27.82 6.62 20.54
C HIS A 458 -27.65 6.44 22.06
N ILE A 459 -27.53 5.19 22.54
CA ILE A 459 -27.10 4.92 23.92
C ILE A 459 -25.70 5.51 24.18
N PRO A 460 -25.39 5.97 25.41
CA PRO A 460 -24.06 6.48 25.73
C PRO A 460 -23.00 5.38 25.54
N SER A 461 -21.89 5.71 24.86
CA SER A 461 -20.71 4.84 24.74
C SER A 461 -20.04 4.65 26.11
N ALA A 462 -19.17 3.64 26.29
CA ALA A 462 -18.40 3.47 27.53
C ALA A 462 -17.69 4.76 27.98
N VAL A 463 -17.16 5.54 27.03
CA VAL A 463 -16.45 6.81 27.32
C VAL A 463 -17.40 7.84 27.95
N GLU A 464 -18.64 7.91 27.48
CA GLU A 464 -19.63 8.85 28.01
C GLU A 464 -20.12 8.37 29.39
N CYS A 465 -20.39 7.07 29.55
CA CYS A 465 -20.75 6.48 30.85
C CYS A 465 -19.68 6.78 31.91
N TYR A 466 -18.41 6.61 31.58
CA TYR A 466 -17.30 6.86 32.51
C TYR A 466 -17.18 8.34 32.89
N ILE A 467 -17.28 9.25 31.91
CA ILE A 467 -17.24 10.70 32.12
C ILE A 467 -18.41 11.12 33.04
N GLU A 468 -19.61 10.63 32.78
CA GLU A 468 -20.80 10.98 33.57
C GLU A 468 -20.73 10.43 35.00
N GLU A 469 -20.29 9.18 35.18
CA GLU A 469 -20.20 8.48 36.46
C GLU A 469 -19.08 9.06 37.35
N HIS A 470 -17.87 9.20 36.82
CA HIS A 470 -16.69 9.58 37.60
C HIS A 470 -16.39 11.08 37.58
N LYS A 471 -17.14 11.89 36.81
CA LYS A 471 -16.86 13.32 36.58
C LYS A 471 -15.43 13.54 36.05
N ALA A 472 -14.95 12.61 35.24
CA ALA A 472 -13.61 12.59 34.67
C ALA A 472 -13.57 13.30 33.31
N SER A 473 -12.36 13.64 32.86
CA SER A 473 -12.08 14.07 31.49
C SER A 473 -12.18 12.90 30.51
N LYS A 474 -12.29 13.23 29.22
CA LYS A 474 -12.27 12.21 28.16
C LYS A 474 -10.93 11.48 28.12
N GLU A 475 -9.84 12.21 28.34
CA GLU A 475 -8.48 11.68 28.34
C GLU A 475 -8.31 10.64 29.45
N GLU A 476 -8.77 10.94 30.67
CA GLU A 476 -8.77 9.99 31.78
C GLU A 476 -9.59 8.73 31.47
N ALA A 477 -10.77 8.87 30.88
CA ALA A 477 -11.60 7.74 30.46
C ALA A 477 -10.90 6.84 29.42
N VAL A 478 -10.28 7.48 28.42
CA VAL A 478 -9.56 6.76 27.35
C VAL A 478 -8.33 6.04 27.91
N ASP A 479 -7.60 6.64 28.83
CA ASP A 479 -6.41 6.03 29.42
C ASP A 479 -6.77 4.85 30.34
N GLU A 480 -7.85 4.97 31.13
CA GLU A 480 -8.41 3.83 31.89
C GLU A 480 -8.80 2.67 30.96
N PHE A 481 -9.48 2.94 29.85
CA PHE A 481 -9.88 1.89 28.92
C PHE A 481 -8.71 1.27 28.15
N LYS A 482 -7.68 2.03 27.82
CA LYS A 482 -6.43 1.46 27.30
C LYS A 482 -5.80 0.51 28.32
N ASN A 483 -5.80 0.84 29.61
CA ASN A 483 -5.30 -0.05 30.66
C ASN A 483 -6.13 -1.35 30.73
N ARG A 484 -7.45 -1.26 30.61
CA ARG A 484 -8.33 -2.44 30.53
C ARG A 484 -8.06 -3.28 29.28
N ILE A 485 -7.83 -2.67 28.13
CA ILE A 485 -7.42 -3.35 26.89
C ILE A 485 -6.08 -4.08 27.09
N GLU A 486 -5.08 -3.43 27.72
CA GLU A 486 -3.80 -4.08 28.04
C GLU A 486 -3.98 -5.30 28.97
N GLY A 487 -4.85 -5.20 29.98
CA GLY A 487 -5.22 -6.33 30.83
C GLY A 487 -5.89 -7.47 30.02
N ALA A 488 -6.81 -7.15 29.12
CA ALA A 488 -7.44 -8.13 28.26
C ALA A 488 -6.42 -8.86 27.35
N TRP A 489 -5.42 -8.16 26.82
CA TRP A 489 -4.32 -8.80 26.07
C TRP A 489 -3.51 -9.79 26.91
N LYS A 490 -3.27 -9.49 28.20
CA LYS A 490 -2.60 -10.42 29.12
C LYS A 490 -3.43 -11.70 29.30
N HIS A 491 -4.75 -11.60 29.47
CA HIS A 491 -5.64 -12.77 29.49
C HIS A 491 -5.62 -13.57 28.18
N ILE A 492 -5.55 -12.90 27.03
CA ILE A 492 -5.37 -13.60 25.74
C ILE A 492 -4.07 -14.39 25.75
N ASN A 493 -2.96 -13.79 26.18
CA ASN A 493 -1.67 -14.48 26.25
C ASN A 493 -1.70 -15.69 27.20
N GLU A 494 -2.34 -15.57 28.37
CA GLU A 494 -2.50 -16.65 29.35
C GLU A 494 -3.19 -17.88 28.76
N ALA A 495 -4.22 -17.67 27.95
CA ALA A 495 -5.00 -18.75 27.36
C ALA A 495 -4.20 -19.63 26.38
N PHE A 496 -3.07 -19.14 25.85
CA PHE A 496 -2.17 -19.93 25.01
C PHE A 496 -1.16 -20.76 25.81
N LEU A 497 -0.98 -20.50 27.10
CA LEU A 497 0.00 -21.23 27.93
C LEU A 497 -0.47 -22.66 28.21
N ARG A 498 0.29 -23.65 27.71
CA ARG A 498 -0.04 -25.08 27.79
C ARG A 498 -0.19 -25.58 29.25
N PRO A 499 -1.08 -26.55 29.54
CA PRO A 499 -2.04 -27.16 28.61
C PRO A 499 -3.17 -26.18 28.24
N THR A 500 -3.52 -26.13 26.95
CA THR A 500 -4.63 -25.30 26.45
C THR A 500 -5.96 -26.02 26.66
N GLN A 501 -7.04 -25.27 26.85
CA GLN A 501 -8.38 -25.83 27.07
C GLN A 501 -9.02 -26.40 25.81
N ILE A 502 -8.72 -25.80 24.66
CA ILE A 502 -9.10 -26.27 23.33
C ILE A 502 -7.87 -26.27 22.41
N ALA A 503 -8.02 -26.81 21.19
CA ALA A 503 -6.93 -26.86 20.23
C ALA A 503 -6.42 -25.46 19.84
N ALA A 504 -5.10 -25.29 19.74
CA ALA A 504 -4.47 -23.99 19.47
C ALA A 504 -4.98 -23.28 18.20
N PRO A 505 -5.26 -23.97 17.07
CA PRO A 505 -5.83 -23.31 15.88
C PRO A 505 -7.17 -22.59 16.13
N LEU A 506 -7.99 -23.09 17.06
CA LEU A 506 -9.24 -22.42 17.47
C LEU A 506 -8.96 -21.17 18.32
N LEU A 507 -8.04 -21.27 19.29
CA LEU A 507 -7.59 -20.11 20.07
C LEU A 507 -7.00 -19.01 19.19
N HIS A 508 -6.28 -19.38 18.13
CA HIS A 508 -5.74 -18.44 17.15
C HIS A 508 -6.83 -17.61 16.46
N ARG A 509 -8.06 -18.13 16.28
CA ARG A 509 -9.15 -17.33 15.71
C ARG A 509 -9.60 -16.24 16.66
N ILE A 510 -9.72 -16.55 17.95
CA ILE A 510 -10.11 -15.60 19.00
C ILE A 510 -9.04 -14.50 19.14
N LEU A 511 -7.77 -14.90 19.16
CA LEU A 511 -6.64 -13.98 19.08
C LEU A 511 -6.73 -13.09 17.84
N ASN A 512 -6.96 -13.69 16.67
CA ASN A 512 -6.97 -12.94 15.42
C ASN A 512 -8.14 -11.97 15.35
N PHE A 513 -9.32 -12.28 15.90
CA PHE A 513 -10.39 -11.30 16.08
C PHE A 513 -9.93 -10.08 16.91
N SER A 514 -9.16 -10.31 17.97
CA SER A 514 -8.60 -9.23 18.80
C SER A 514 -7.55 -8.40 18.03
N ARG A 515 -6.76 -9.03 17.16
CA ARG A 515 -5.83 -8.33 16.25
C ARG A 515 -6.59 -7.51 15.21
N VAL A 516 -7.67 -8.06 14.63
CA VAL A 516 -8.40 -7.36 13.57
C VAL A 516 -9.00 -6.06 14.08
N ILE A 517 -9.66 -6.05 15.24
CA ILE A 517 -10.25 -4.82 15.76
C ILE A 517 -9.18 -3.74 15.98
N GLU A 518 -8.05 -4.06 16.60
CA GLU A 518 -6.97 -3.09 16.80
C GLU A 518 -6.47 -2.55 15.46
N VAL A 519 -6.23 -3.44 14.48
CA VAL A 519 -5.72 -3.02 13.19
C VAL A 519 -6.71 -2.13 12.44
N MET A 520 -7.97 -2.52 12.46
CA MET A 520 -9.05 -1.85 11.73
C MET A 520 -9.44 -0.51 12.35
N TYR A 521 -9.27 -0.33 13.67
CA TYR A 521 -9.69 0.86 14.40
C TYR A 521 -8.55 1.80 14.79
N SER A 522 -7.29 1.38 14.62
CA SER A 522 -6.07 2.18 14.89
C SER A 522 -6.06 3.61 14.34
N LYS A 523 -6.77 3.86 13.23
CA LYS A 523 -6.83 5.16 12.55
C LYS A 523 -8.24 5.75 12.48
N GLY A 524 -9.21 5.17 13.18
CA GLY A 524 -10.63 5.55 13.12
C GLY A 524 -11.55 4.38 12.81
N ASP A 525 -12.86 4.55 13.03
CA ASP A 525 -13.83 3.50 12.73
C ASP A 525 -14.03 3.41 11.21
N TRP A 526 -13.57 2.29 10.65
CA TRP A 526 -13.65 1.98 9.23
C TRP A 526 -15.07 1.67 8.77
N LYS A 527 -15.94 1.17 9.67
CA LYS A 527 -17.33 0.82 9.35
C LYS A 527 -18.12 2.09 9.00
N GLN A 528 -17.95 3.14 9.79
CA GLN A 528 -18.62 4.43 9.60
C GLN A 528 -17.91 5.33 8.58
N LYS A 529 -16.57 5.34 8.60
CA LYS A 529 -15.75 6.13 7.67
C LYS A 529 -14.64 5.24 7.14
N THR A 530 -14.75 4.83 5.88
CA THR A 530 -13.58 4.34 5.15
C THR A 530 -12.66 5.54 4.94
N LYS A 531 -11.80 5.83 5.93
CA LYS A 531 -10.77 6.83 5.80
C LYS A 531 -9.80 6.32 4.74
N PRO A 532 -9.23 7.23 3.93
CA PRO A 532 -8.16 6.90 3.02
C PRO A 532 -7.16 5.94 3.67
N HIS A 533 -6.76 6.27 4.89
CA HIS A 533 -6.40 5.43 6.04
C HIS A 533 -6.27 3.89 5.90
N LEU A 534 -7.40 3.21 5.75
CA LEU A 534 -7.52 1.75 5.78
C LEU A 534 -7.49 1.12 4.39
N SER A 535 -7.84 1.92 3.38
CA SER A 535 -7.28 1.78 2.04
C SER A 535 -5.81 2.29 1.96
N SER A 536 -5.20 2.74 3.08
CA SER A 536 -3.93 3.50 3.10
C SER A 536 -2.65 2.84 3.50
N SER A 537 -2.63 1.52 3.70
CA SER A 537 -1.39 0.85 3.29
C SER A 537 -1.06 1.13 1.81
N HIS A 538 -1.96 1.78 1.05
CA HIS A 538 -1.76 2.44 -0.26
C HIS A 538 -1.99 3.98 -0.33
N GLN A 539 -2.29 4.71 0.76
CA GLN A 539 -2.88 6.07 0.71
C GLN A 539 -2.18 7.09 1.62
N GLU A 540 -0.92 6.82 1.95
CA GLU A 540 0.09 7.87 1.79
C GLU A 540 0.40 8.13 0.30
N CYS A 541 -0.24 7.39 -0.62
CA CYS A 541 -0.23 7.65 -2.05
C CYS A 541 -1.57 8.18 -2.63
N ASP A 542 -2.73 7.50 -2.57
CA ASP A 542 -3.84 7.75 -3.53
C ASP A 542 -5.03 8.63 -3.10
N SER A 543 -4.87 9.91 -2.74
CA SER A 543 -6.01 10.85 -2.72
C SER A 543 -5.76 11.93 -3.77
N LEU A 544 -6.53 11.94 -4.87
CA LEU A 544 -6.44 12.97 -5.92
C LEU A 544 -6.57 14.38 -5.31
N SER A 545 -7.38 14.53 -4.27
CA SER A 545 -7.52 15.78 -3.49
C SER A 545 -6.26 16.14 -2.69
N TRP A 546 -5.61 15.16 -2.06
CA TRP A 546 -4.33 15.37 -1.34
C TRP A 546 -3.17 15.57 -2.32
N ARG A 547 -3.13 14.85 -3.44
CA ARG A 547 -2.18 15.01 -4.55
C ARG A 547 -2.35 16.37 -5.23
N ILE A 548 -3.58 16.83 -5.44
CA ILE A 548 -3.90 18.19 -5.90
C ILE A 548 -3.53 19.20 -4.82
N SER A 549 -3.75 18.93 -3.54
CA SER A 549 -3.36 19.83 -2.44
C SER A 549 -1.84 19.96 -2.28
N GLN A 550 -1.09 18.86 -2.46
CA GLN A 550 0.38 18.88 -2.51
C GLN A 550 0.88 19.53 -3.80
N LEU A 551 0.24 19.30 -4.95
CA LEU A 551 0.53 19.99 -6.21
C LEU A 551 0.25 21.48 -6.11
N LEU A 552 -0.88 21.90 -5.54
CA LEU A 552 -1.25 23.30 -5.31
C LEU A 552 -0.39 23.95 -4.22
N GLY A 553 0.01 23.19 -3.19
CA GLY A 553 0.93 23.64 -2.15
C GLY A 553 2.36 23.81 -2.69
N ALA A 554 2.81 22.92 -3.57
CA ALA A 554 4.04 23.07 -4.33
C ALA A 554 3.93 24.22 -5.33
N PHE A 555 2.79 24.40 -6.00
CA PHE A 555 2.51 25.52 -6.89
C PHE A 555 2.54 26.85 -6.14
N ALA A 556 1.94 26.91 -4.96
CA ALA A 556 1.94 28.10 -4.10
C ALA A 556 3.36 28.43 -3.61
N LYS A 557 4.15 27.41 -3.22
CA LYS A 557 5.57 27.60 -2.85
C LYS A 557 6.41 28.05 -4.04
N ILE A 558 6.14 27.52 -5.24
CA ILE A 558 6.77 27.96 -6.50
C ILE A 558 6.35 29.40 -6.82
N CYS A 559 5.08 29.78 -6.67
CA CYS A 559 4.61 31.16 -6.89
C CYS A 559 5.22 32.14 -5.89
N ILE A 560 5.30 31.78 -4.60
CA ILE A 560 5.95 32.59 -3.56
C ILE A 560 7.45 32.72 -3.85
N PHE A 561 8.10 31.64 -4.28
CA PHE A 561 9.52 31.66 -4.64
C PHE A 561 9.78 32.43 -5.94
N LEU A 562 8.88 32.36 -6.93
CA LEU A 562 8.92 33.15 -8.16
C LEU A 562 8.73 34.64 -7.88
N ASP A 563 7.86 35.00 -6.94
CA ASP A 563 7.73 36.39 -6.48
C ASP A 563 8.99 36.85 -5.73
N LEU A 564 9.57 35.99 -4.89
CA LEU A 564 10.82 36.28 -4.18
C LEU A 564 11.99 36.44 -5.16
N ALA A 565 12.14 35.53 -6.13
CA ALA A 565 13.14 35.61 -7.18
C ALA A 565 12.93 36.83 -8.08
N ALA A 566 11.69 37.17 -8.44
CA ALA A 566 11.37 38.39 -9.19
C ALA A 566 11.64 39.68 -8.40
N ARG A 567 11.58 39.64 -7.06
CA ARG A 567 12.00 40.76 -6.18
C ARG A 567 13.53 40.84 -6.08
N THR A 568 14.23 39.71 -5.99
CA THR A 568 15.70 39.67 -5.96
C THR A 568 16.32 40.07 -7.30
N VAL A 569 15.69 39.72 -8.43
CA VAL A 569 16.13 40.16 -9.77
C VAL A 569 15.83 41.64 -10.00
N ARG A 570 14.76 42.19 -9.42
CA ARG A 570 14.53 43.65 -9.39
C ARG A 570 15.63 44.41 -8.63
N ALA A 571 16.35 43.75 -7.71
CA ALA A 571 17.42 44.37 -6.93
C ALA A 571 18.79 44.40 -7.64
N HIS A 572 18.98 43.61 -8.71
CA HIS A 572 20.26 43.54 -9.44
C HIS A 572 20.04 43.82 -10.94
N HIS A 573 20.42 45.03 -11.36
CA HIS A 573 20.12 45.60 -12.68
C HIS A 573 20.96 45.07 -13.86
N ASP A 574 21.85 44.10 -13.64
CA ASP A 574 22.68 43.50 -14.69
C ASP A 574 22.60 41.98 -14.60
N VAL A 575 21.77 41.35 -15.45
CA VAL A 575 21.62 39.89 -15.46
C VAL A 575 21.80 39.36 -16.87
N SER A 576 22.96 38.73 -17.08
CA SER A 576 23.40 38.15 -18.34
C SER A 576 22.68 36.82 -18.64
N VAL A 577 22.66 36.45 -19.92
CA VAL A 577 21.99 35.26 -20.48
C VAL A 577 22.35 33.93 -19.77
N TRP A 578 23.47 33.89 -19.06
CA TRP A 578 23.89 32.76 -18.20
C TRP A 578 22.92 32.45 -17.06
N TYR A 579 22.18 33.45 -16.56
CA TYR A 579 21.18 33.26 -15.52
C TYR A 579 19.97 32.47 -16.00
N ILE A 580 19.60 32.56 -17.29
CA ILE A 580 18.53 31.73 -17.87
C ILE A 580 18.98 30.28 -17.93
N THR A 581 20.23 30.00 -18.30
CA THR A 581 20.77 28.64 -18.28
C THR A 581 20.81 28.07 -16.87
N LEU A 582 21.21 28.88 -15.87
CA LEU A 582 21.21 28.46 -14.47
C LEU A 582 19.79 28.28 -13.91
N LEU A 583 18.85 29.18 -14.24
CA LEU A 583 17.44 29.03 -13.88
C LEU A 583 16.80 27.81 -14.54
N VAL A 584 17.11 27.52 -15.81
CA VAL A 584 16.61 26.34 -16.53
C VAL A 584 17.20 25.05 -15.97
N VAL A 585 18.49 25.03 -15.62
CA VAL A 585 19.13 23.88 -14.96
C VAL A 585 18.58 23.68 -13.55
N TYR A 586 18.40 24.75 -12.78
CA TYR A 586 17.82 24.67 -11.43
C TYR A 586 16.33 24.29 -11.47
N PHE A 587 15.57 24.76 -12.47
CA PHE A 587 14.22 24.29 -12.76
C PHE A 587 14.20 22.84 -13.22
N SER A 588 15.21 22.39 -13.97
CA SER A 588 15.33 20.99 -14.40
C SER A 588 15.62 20.07 -13.21
N VAL A 589 16.40 20.54 -12.22
CA VAL A 589 16.59 19.84 -10.94
C VAL A 589 15.30 19.86 -10.11
N ALA A 590 14.58 20.98 -10.05
CA ALA A 590 13.29 21.04 -9.36
C ALA A 590 12.20 20.19 -10.02
N ILE A 591 12.20 20.10 -11.36
CA ILE A 591 11.35 19.20 -12.15
C ILE A 591 11.83 17.76 -12.00
N LEU A 592 13.12 17.48 -11.86
CA LEU A 592 13.66 16.16 -11.57
C LEU A 592 13.25 15.71 -10.16
N GLU A 593 13.22 16.61 -9.18
CA GLU A 593 12.70 16.33 -7.84
C GLU A 593 11.16 16.17 -7.85
N LEU A 594 10.44 17.00 -8.62
CA LEU A 594 9.01 16.84 -8.85
C LEU A 594 8.70 15.51 -9.58
N ALA A 595 9.55 15.13 -10.53
CA ALA A 595 9.49 13.87 -11.27
C ALA A 595 9.85 12.70 -10.35
N LYS A 596 10.84 12.82 -9.46
CA LYS A 596 11.14 11.81 -8.44
C LYS A 596 9.97 11.64 -7.46
N VAL A 597 9.30 12.73 -7.08
CA VAL A 597 8.10 12.70 -6.22
C VAL A 597 6.90 12.11 -6.97
N LEU A 598 6.70 12.46 -8.25
CA LEU A 598 5.71 11.84 -9.13
C LEU A 598 6.01 10.34 -9.28
N VAL A 599 7.23 9.97 -9.61
CA VAL A 599 7.68 8.58 -9.83
C VAL A 599 7.56 7.76 -8.55
N ARG A 600 7.99 8.29 -7.40
CA ARG A 600 7.86 7.61 -6.10
C ARG A 600 6.40 7.34 -5.72
N ASN A 601 5.46 8.16 -6.21
CA ASN A 601 4.04 8.07 -5.88
C ASN A 601 3.13 7.53 -7.00
N TYR A 602 3.64 7.34 -8.22
CA TYR A 602 2.87 7.00 -9.44
C TYR A 602 3.29 5.66 -10.09
N VAL A 603 4.43 5.08 -9.70
CA VAL A 603 5.04 3.91 -10.37
C VAL A 603 4.56 2.54 -9.87
N LEU A 604 3.59 2.48 -8.95
CA LEU A 604 3.06 1.19 -8.51
C LEU A 604 1.91 0.71 -9.43
N ALA A 605 2.33 0.02 -10.50
CA ALA A 605 1.57 -1.03 -11.21
C ALA A 605 0.26 -0.66 -11.93
N ASP A 606 0.13 0.56 -12.46
CA ASP A 606 -1.08 0.94 -13.20
C ASP A 606 -0.93 0.81 -14.72
N SER A 607 -1.92 0.21 -15.39
CA SER A 607 -1.99 0.09 -16.86
C SER A 607 -2.19 1.44 -17.57
N PHE A 608 -2.35 2.53 -16.82
CA PHE A 608 -2.61 3.87 -17.32
C PHE A 608 -1.36 4.75 -17.50
N ILE A 609 -0.16 4.29 -17.12
CA ILE A 609 1.09 5.09 -17.19
C ILE A 609 1.35 5.68 -18.58
N PRO A 610 1.24 4.92 -19.71
CA PRO A 610 1.47 5.48 -21.03
C PRO A 610 0.54 6.66 -21.34
N TYR A 611 -0.75 6.55 -21.02
CA TYR A 611 -1.75 7.58 -21.36
C TYR A 611 -1.61 8.84 -20.51
N THR A 612 -1.39 8.66 -19.21
CA THR A 612 -1.29 9.76 -18.25
C THR A 612 0.01 10.54 -18.41
N SER A 613 1.11 9.87 -18.75
CA SER A 613 2.39 10.52 -19.07
C SER A 613 2.32 11.31 -20.39
N VAL A 614 1.61 10.82 -21.41
CA VAL A 614 1.35 11.59 -22.65
C VAL A 614 0.59 12.89 -22.35
N LEU A 615 -0.50 12.81 -21.57
CA LEU A 615 -1.25 13.99 -21.15
C LEU A 615 -0.38 14.94 -20.31
N GLY A 616 0.42 14.40 -19.39
CA GLY A 616 1.40 15.17 -18.62
C GLY A 616 2.40 15.90 -19.51
N GLY A 617 2.89 15.27 -20.57
CA GLY A 617 3.77 15.86 -21.57
C GLY A 617 3.13 17.03 -22.30
N ILE A 618 1.88 16.88 -22.77
CA ILE A 618 1.13 17.95 -23.45
C ILE A 618 0.88 19.14 -22.51
N LEU A 619 0.44 18.87 -21.28
CA LEU A 619 0.21 19.92 -20.27
C LEU A 619 1.50 20.66 -19.91
N THR A 620 2.62 19.92 -19.81
CA THR A 620 3.94 20.51 -19.58
C THR A 620 4.33 21.41 -20.75
N CYS A 621 4.08 21.01 -22.00
CA CYS A 621 4.36 21.86 -23.15
C CYS A 621 3.59 23.19 -23.08
N LYS A 622 2.29 23.15 -22.74
CA LYS A 622 1.49 24.37 -22.59
C LYS A 622 2.01 25.27 -21.47
N LEU A 623 2.33 24.69 -20.31
CA LEU A 623 2.87 25.41 -19.17
C LEU A 623 4.19 26.12 -19.52
N VAL A 624 5.10 25.39 -20.18
CA VAL A 624 6.42 25.91 -20.56
C VAL A 624 6.30 26.99 -21.62
N TYR A 625 5.36 26.86 -22.55
CA TYR A 625 5.07 27.90 -23.54
C TYR A 625 4.68 29.21 -22.84
N ASP A 626 3.71 29.15 -21.93
CA ASP A 626 3.20 30.33 -21.22
C ASP A 626 4.26 30.95 -20.31
N LEU A 627 5.04 30.11 -19.63
CA LEU A 627 6.12 30.55 -18.77
C LEU A 627 7.24 31.21 -19.59
N THR A 628 7.60 30.62 -20.73
CA THR A 628 8.58 31.20 -21.66
C THR A 628 8.09 32.55 -22.14
N GLN A 629 6.82 32.69 -22.50
CA GLN A 629 6.22 33.98 -22.88
C GLN A 629 6.31 35.00 -21.75
N LEU A 630 5.93 34.62 -20.53
CA LEU A 630 5.93 35.49 -19.35
C LEU A 630 7.35 35.98 -19.05
N ILE A 631 8.30 35.07 -18.89
CA ILE A 631 9.71 35.38 -18.61
C ILE A 631 10.27 36.25 -19.75
N SER A 632 10.00 35.90 -21.00
CA SER A 632 10.56 36.62 -22.14
C SER A 632 10.08 38.07 -22.23
N THR A 633 8.80 38.32 -21.90
CA THR A 633 8.20 39.66 -21.88
C THR A 633 8.88 40.60 -20.90
N PHE A 634 9.29 40.09 -19.72
CA PHE A 634 9.89 40.90 -18.67
C PHE A 634 11.42 41.00 -18.76
N TYR A 635 12.10 39.93 -19.15
CA TYR A 635 13.56 39.86 -19.07
C TYR A 635 14.29 40.12 -20.39
N PHE A 636 13.62 39.97 -21.53
CA PHE A 636 14.24 40.13 -22.84
C PHE A 636 13.68 41.34 -23.58
N ARG A 637 14.43 42.44 -23.56
CA ARG A 637 14.04 43.67 -24.28
C ARG A 637 13.76 43.44 -25.76
N SER A 638 14.49 42.50 -26.39
CA SER A 638 14.29 42.11 -27.79
C SER A 638 12.95 41.43 -28.04
N TYR A 639 12.38 40.72 -27.06
CA TYR A 639 11.16 39.92 -27.23
C TYR A 639 9.93 40.78 -27.57
N ASN A 640 9.78 41.93 -26.92
CA ASN A 640 8.66 42.85 -27.18
C ASN A 640 8.72 43.49 -28.57
N GLY A 641 9.92 43.53 -29.19
CA GLY A 641 10.12 44.01 -30.55
C GLY A 641 9.91 42.94 -31.63
N LEU A 642 9.69 41.67 -31.27
CA LEU A 642 9.51 40.59 -32.22
C LEU A 642 8.10 40.59 -32.84
N THR A 643 8.03 40.20 -34.11
CA THR A 643 6.75 39.96 -34.79
C THR A 643 5.96 38.85 -34.09
N LYS A 644 4.65 38.78 -34.33
CA LYS A 644 3.78 37.75 -33.72
C LYS A 644 4.30 36.34 -34.00
N ILE A 645 4.73 36.05 -35.22
CA ILE A 645 5.24 34.73 -35.60
C ILE A 645 6.58 34.41 -34.92
N GLN A 646 7.48 35.40 -34.82
CA GLN A 646 8.76 35.23 -34.12
C GLN A 646 8.56 35.01 -32.61
N ARG A 647 7.56 35.63 -31.99
CA ARG A 647 7.23 35.36 -30.58
C ARG A 647 6.70 33.95 -30.37
N ILE A 648 5.90 33.45 -31.30
CA ILE A 648 5.41 32.06 -31.26
C ILE A 648 6.59 31.09 -31.42
N GLU A 649 7.48 31.31 -32.39
CA GLU A 649 8.68 30.48 -32.56
C GLU A 649 9.59 30.55 -31.33
N TRP A 650 9.79 31.74 -30.76
CA TRP A 650 10.55 31.94 -29.53
C TRP A 650 9.99 31.11 -28.37
N ASN A 651 8.68 31.17 -28.15
CA ASN A 651 8.04 30.41 -27.08
C ASN A 651 8.09 28.89 -27.35
N ASN A 652 7.92 28.46 -28.59
CA ASN A 652 7.99 27.05 -28.99
C ASN A 652 9.40 26.47 -28.78
N ARG A 653 10.45 27.26 -29.06
CA ARG A 653 11.83 26.89 -28.75
C ARG A 653 12.10 26.78 -27.25
N GLY A 654 11.32 27.46 -26.41
CA GLY A 654 11.34 27.28 -24.96
C GLY A 654 10.88 25.87 -24.57
N ILE A 655 9.78 25.40 -25.16
CA ILE A 655 9.27 24.04 -24.98
C ILE A 655 10.33 23.01 -25.37
N SER A 656 10.84 23.09 -26.61
CA SER A 656 11.80 22.09 -27.11
C SER A 656 13.12 22.11 -26.35
N THR A 657 13.57 23.26 -25.86
CA THR A 657 14.77 23.34 -25.00
C THR A 657 14.57 22.58 -23.69
N LEU A 658 13.44 22.76 -23.00
CA LEU A 658 13.20 22.08 -21.74
C LEU A 658 13.02 20.58 -21.93
N HIS A 659 12.24 20.19 -22.94
CA HIS A 659 12.07 18.77 -23.29
C HIS A 659 13.42 18.11 -23.58
N ALA A 660 14.24 18.74 -24.42
CA ALA A 660 15.55 18.22 -24.79
C ALA A 660 16.47 18.01 -23.59
N VAL A 661 16.52 18.96 -22.65
CA VAL A 661 17.29 18.81 -21.40
C VAL A 661 16.77 17.63 -20.59
N PHE A 662 15.45 17.57 -20.36
CA PHE A 662 14.83 16.48 -19.60
C PHE A 662 15.11 15.11 -20.21
N ILE A 663 14.83 14.93 -21.50
CA ILE A 663 14.95 13.63 -22.14
C ILE A 663 16.40 13.21 -22.29
N SER A 664 17.34 14.14 -22.51
CA SER A 664 18.76 13.83 -22.59
C SER A 664 19.31 13.30 -21.27
N ILE A 665 18.97 13.95 -20.15
CA ILE A 665 19.38 13.50 -18.80
C ILE A 665 18.82 12.11 -18.51
N MET A 666 17.52 11.90 -18.75
CA MET A 666 16.90 10.61 -18.49
C MET A 666 17.42 9.50 -19.40
N SER A 667 17.65 9.79 -20.68
CA SER A 667 18.20 8.83 -21.64
C SER A 667 19.63 8.44 -21.28
N MET A 668 20.46 9.41 -20.90
CA MET A 668 21.81 9.16 -20.39
C MET A 668 21.77 8.26 -19.16
N TYR A 669 20.93 8.57 -18.17
CA TYR A 669 20.73 7.74 -16.99
C TYR A 669 20.37 6.30 -17.35
N PHE A 670 19.39 6.09 -18.23
CA PHE A 670 18.97 4.74 -18.61
C PHE A 670 20.02 3.96 -19.39
N VAL A 671 20.73 4.60 -20.30
CA VAL A 671 21.70 3.92 -21.17
C VAL A 671 23.01 3.61 -20.45
N PHE A 672 23.47 4.48 -19.54
CA PHE A 672 24.82 4.36 -18.97
C PHE A 672 24.90 4.13 -17.46
N TRP A 673 23.88 4.53 -16.69
CA TRP A 673 23.91 4.47 -15.22
C TRP A 673 22.88 3.53 -14.60
N SER A 674 21.85 3.15 -15.35
CA SER A 674 20.79 2.27 -14.86
C SER A 674 21.11 0.81 -15.11
N GLU A 675 20.84 -0.03 -14.12
CA GLU A 675 20.90 -1.50 -14.24
C GLU A 675 19.83 -2.09 -15.17
N LEU A 676 18.88 -1.26 -15.69
CA LEU A 676 17.77 -1.72 -16.54
C LEU A 676 18.25 -2.36 -17.84
N PHE A 677 19.30 -1.79 -18.45
CA PHE A 677 19.84 -2.24 -19.73
C PHE A 677 21.28 -2.75 -19.63
N ALA A 678 21.75 -3.07 -18.42
CA ALA A 678 23.07 -3.64 -18.21
C ALA A 678 23.15 -5.09 -18.72
N ASP A 679 24.26 -5.44 -19.39
CA ASP A 679 24.48 -6.80 -19.94
C ASP A 679 24.58 -7.89 -18.86
N GLN A 680 25.00 -7.52 -17.64
CA GLN A 680 25.15 -8.45 -16.51
C GLN A 680 23.82 -8.84 -15.85
N ASN A 681 22.72 -8.17 -16.19
CA ASN A 681 21.42 -8.42 -15.62
C ASN A 681 20.74 -9.62 -16.31
N SER A 682 20.30 -10.63 -15.55
CA SER A 682 19.71 -11.89 -16.04
C SER A 682 18.20 -11.80 -16.37
N ALA A 683 17.59 -10.61 -16.27
CA ALA A 683 16.16 -10.37 -16.49
C ALA A 683 15.75 -10.29 -17.99
N GLY A 684 15.88 -11.38 -18.74
CA GLY A 684 15.33 -11.51 -20.10
C GLY A 684 16.08 -10.75 -21.21
N LEU A 685 15.50 -10.71 -22.43
CA LEU A 685 16.10 -10.08 -23.61
C LEU A 685 16.23 -8.56 -23.45
N ILE A 686 17.40 -7.97 -23.75
CA ILE A 686 17.67 -6.53 -23.60
C ILE A 686 16.69 -5.66 -24.39
N THR A 687 16.18 -6.20 -25.50
CA THR A 687 15.22 -5.55 -26.40
C THR A 687 13.80 -5.50 -25.85
N LEU A 688 13.47 -6.27 -24.81
CA LEU A 688 12.14 -6.32 -24.19
C LEU A 688 12.12 -5.73 -22.77
N ARG A 689 13.28 -5.33 -22.24
CA ARG A 689 13.38 -4.74 -20.90
C ARG A 689 12.76 -3.35 -20.88
N ASN A 690 11.93 -3.11 -19.87
CA ASN A 690 11.32 -1.82 -19.60
C ASN A 690 11.01 -1.69 -18.11
N SER A 691 10.74 -0.47 -17.67
CA SER A 691 10.31 -0.16 -16.30
C SER A 691 9.18 0.89 -16.36
N PRO A 692 8.36 1.01 -15.31
CA PRO A 692 7.34 2.05 -15.30
C PRO A 692 7.94 3.47 -15.42
N LEU A 693 9.13 3.70 -14.86
CA LEU A 693 9.84 4.97 -15.01
C LEU A 693 10.27 5.22 -16.45
N SER A 694 10.83 4.22 -17.13
CA SER A 694 11.27 4.37 -18.52
C SER A 694 10.07 4.59 -19.44
N THR A 695 8.97 3.88 -19.23
CA THR A 695 7.71 4.10 -19.96
C THR A 695 7.12 5.49 -19.70
N PHE A 696 7.13 5.97 -18.46
CA PHE A 696 6.69 7.34 -18.12
C PHE A 696 7.51 8.41 -18.85
N VAL A 697 8.85 8.27 -18.86
CA VAL A 697 9.75 9.21 -19.54
C VAL A 697 9.49 9.25 -21.05
N LEU A 698 9.29 8.09 -21.68
CA LEU A 698 8.93 8.03 -23.09
C LEU A 698 7.55 8.66 -23.33
N GLY A 699 6.56 8.47 -22.46
CA GLY A 699 5.24 9.08 -22.63
C GLY A 699 5.23 10.60 -22.48
N MET A 700 6.00 11.16 -21.56
CA MET A 700 6.25 12.61 -21.52
C MET A 700 6.82 13.11 -22.86
N SER A 701 7.67 12.31 -23.50
CA SER A 701 8.28 12.63 -24.80
C SER A 701 7.27 12.52 -25.95
N VAL A 702 6.40 11.52 -25.95
CA VAL A 702 5.29 11.42 -26.92
C VAL A 702 4.38 12.64 -26.83
N GLY A 703 4.03 13.08 -25.62
CA GLY A 703 3.24 14.30 -25.41
C GLY A 703 3.91 15.56 -25.98
N TYR A 704 5.24 15.65 -25.87
CA TYR A 704 6.02 16.69 -26.54
C TYR A 704 5.96 16.59 -28.07
N PHE A 705 6.24 15.41 -28.65
CA PHE A 705 6.22 15.23 -30.10
C PHE A 705 4.86 15.55 -30.70
N ILE A 706 3.75 15.18 -30.03
CA ILE A 706 2.40 15.54 -30.46
C ILE A 706 2.20 17.05 -30.43
N SER A 707 2.61 17.72 -29.36
CA SER A 707 2.45 19.17 -29.20
C SER A 707 3.26 19.95 -30.23
N ASP A 708 4.53 19.57 -30.43
CA ASP A 708 5.43 20.26 -31.35
C ASP A 708 5.05 19.99 -32.82
N LEU A 709 4.69 18.75 -33.17
CA LEU A 709 4.17 18.43 -34.51
C LEU A 709 2.87 19.18 -34.81
N GLY A 710 1.97 19.28 -33.82
CA GLY A 710 0.75 20.08 -33.92
C GLY A 710 1.04 21.55 -34.23
N MET A 711 2.01 22.14 -33.54
CA MET A 711 2.45 23.52 -33.78
C MET A 711 3.08 23.70 -35.17
N ILE A 712 3.97 22.79 -35.58
CA ILE A 712 4.61 22.80 -36.90
C ILE A 712 3.55 22.74 -38.01
N CYS A 713 2.59 21.83 -37.91
CA CYS A 713 1.51 21.69 -38.88
C CYS A 713 0.59 22.91 -38.90
N TRP A 714 0.21 23.44 -37.73
CA TRP A 714 -0.69 24.59 -37.61
C TRP A 714 -0.09 25.87 -38.21
N LEU A 715 1.22 26.04 -38.10
CA LEU A 715 1.93 27.24 -38.54
C LEU A 715 2.81 26.99 -39.76
N TYR A 716 2.61 25.89 -40.47
CA TYR A 716 3.39 25.53 -41.65
C TYR A 716 3.27 26.59 -42.75
N PRO A 717 4.35 27.02 -43.40
CA PRO A 717 5.75 26.58 -43.26
C PRO A 717 6.61 27.45 -42.30
N SER A 718 5.97 28.28 -41.47
CA SER A 718 6.64 29.32 -40.67
C SER A 718 7.47 28.80 -39.50
N LEU A 719 7.12 27.63 -38.93
CA LEU A 719 7.86 27.00 -37.81
C LEU A 719 8.84 25.89 -38.25
N GLY A 720 8.89 25.55 -39.54
CA GLY A 720 9.78 24.51 -40.06
C GLY A 720 9.42 24.06 -41.48
N GLY A 721 10.41 23.50 -42.17
CA GLY A 721 10.24 22.86 -43.48
C GLY A 721 9.72 21.42 -43.40
N ALA A 722 9.46 20.80 -44.54
CA ALA A 722 8.97 19.42 -44.64
C ALA A 722 9.87 18.41 -43.92
N GLU A 723 11.18 18.68 -43.83
CA GLU A 723 12.14 17.87 -43.08
C GLU A 723 11.83 17.77 -41.58
N TYR A 724 11.24 18.82 -40.98
CA TYR A 724 10.86 18.82 -39.56
C TYR A 724 9.63 17.94 -39.33
N ILE A 725 8.66 17.98 -40.24
CA ILE A 725 7.47 17.11 -40.18
C ILE A 725 7.89 15.65 -40.28
N VAL A 726 8.75 15.31 -41.25
CA VAL A 726 9.25 13.94 -41.43
C VAL A 726 10.02 13.47 -40.19
N HIS A 727 10.94 14.29 -39.69
CA HIS A 727 11.70 14.00 -38.47
C HIS A 727 10.80 13.73 -37.27
N HIS A 728 9.89 14.67 -36.94
CA HIS A 728 9.04 14.56 -35.76
C HIS A 728 8.02 13.44 -35.87
N SER A 729 7.51 13.15 -37.09
CA SER A 729 6.61 12.03 -37.31
C SER A 729 7.32 10.68 -37.11
N LEU A 730 8.50 10.50 -37.72
CA LEU A 730 9.27 9.26 -37.58
C LEU A 730 9.71 9.02 -36.13
N SER A 731 10.27 10.05 -35.48
CA SER A 731 10.69 9.98 -34.08
C SER A 731 9.49 9.75 -33.15
N GLY A 732 8.38 10.46 -33.36
CA GLY A 732 7.16 10.30 -32.57
C GLY A 732 6.56 8.90 -32.66
N ILE A 733 6.50 8.30 -33.86
CA ILE A 733 6.01 6.93 -34.06
C ILE A 733 6.91 5.92 -33.33
N ALA A 734 8.24 6.05 -33.45
CA ALA A 734 9.18 5.14 -32.79
C ALA A 734 9.08 5.23 -31.26
N VAL A 735 9.06 6.45 -30.71
CA VAL A 735 8.96 6.69 -29.26
C VAL A 735 7.62 6.17 -28.73
N ALA A 736 6.51 6.43 -29.44
CA ALA A 736 5.19 5.95 -29.05
C ALA A 736 5.11 4.42 -29.07
N TYR A 737 5.67 3.79 -30.10
CA TYR A 737 5.73 2.33 -30.17
C TYR A 737 6.49 1.75 -28.97
N SER A 738 7.74 2.19 -28.72
CA SER A 738 8.54 1.70 -27.59
C SER A 738 7.91 1.98 -26.21
N MET A 739 7.15 3.07 -26.09
CA MET A 739 6.37 3.35 -24.87
C MET A 739 5.25 2.34 -24.68
N PHE A 740 4.41 2.10 -25.71
CA PHE A 740 3.22 1.25 -25.58
C PHE A 740 3.55 -0.24 -25.51
N THR A 741 4.55 -0.70 -26.25
CA THR A 741 4.90 -2.13 -26.31
C THR A 741 5.96 -2.52 -25.30
N GLY A 742 6.76 -1.57 -24.81
CA GLY A 742 7.95 -1.85 -24.03
C GLY A 742 9.13 -2.39 -24.87
N GLU A 743 8.96 -2.57 -26.18
CA GLU A 743 9.99 -3.11 -27.06
C GLU A 743 10.96 -2.02 -27.55
N GLY A 744 12.25 -2.33 -27.57
CA GLY A 744 13.29 -1.48 -28.15
C GLY A 744 13.58 -0.20 -27.37
N GLN A 745 13.15 -0.08 -26.10
CA GLN A 745 13.33 1.14 -25.30
C GLN A 745 14.80 1.58 -25.20
N LEU A 746 15.74 0.63 -25.08
CA LEU A 746 17.18 0.95 -25.08
C LEU A 746 17.60 1.77 -26.31
N TYR A 747 17.26 1.29 -27.51
CA TYR A 747 17.63 1.97 -28.76
C TYR A 747 16.91 3.30 -28.92
N THR A 748 15.65 3.38 -28.48
CA THR A 748 14.91 4.64 -28.43
C THR A 748 15.61 5.66 -27.52
N PHE A 749 16.08 5.26 -26.33
CA PHE A 749 16.85 6.15 -25.46
C PHE A 749 18.22 6.51 -26.05
N MET A 750 18.93 5.58 -26.69
CA MET A 750 20.18 5.90 -27.39
C MET A 750 19.99 6.98 -28.45
N VAL A 751 18.89 6.91 -29.23
CA VAL A 751 18.55 7.96 -30.20
C VAL A 751 18.22 9.27 -29.51
N LEU A 752 17.44 9.25 -28.42
CA LEU A 752 16.99 10.44 -27.71
C LEU A 752 18.11 11.21 -26.99
N ILE A 753 19.25 10.59 -26.68
CA ILE A 753 20.46 11.32 -26.20
C ILE A 753 20.88 12.40 -27.21
N SER A 754 20.59 12.23 -28.50
CA SER A 754 20.92 13.23 -29.52
C SER A 754 20.21 14.58 -29.35
N GLU A 755 19.13 14.63 -28.56
CA GLU A 755 18.45 15.86 -28.16
C GLU A 755 19.33 16.77 -27.29
N VAL A 756 20.45 16.29 -26.75
CA VAL A 756 21.39 17.10 -25.96
C VAL A 756 21.92 18.31 -26.75
N THR A 757 21.84 18.27 -28.08
CA THR A 757 22.26 19.34 -28.99
C THR A 757 21.18 20.40 -29.29
N THR A 758 19.92 20.10 -28.97
CA THR A 758 18.76 20.97 -29.25
C THR A 758 18.81 22.30 -28.46
N PRO A 759 19.18 22.32 -27.16
CA PRO A 759 19.35 23.56 -26.41
C PRO A 759 20.35 24.52 -27.06
N GLU A 760 21.47 24.03 -27.59
CA GLU A 760 22.49 24.85 -28.23
C GLU A 760 21.99 25.43 -29.55
N ILE A 761 21.24 24.66 -30.34
CA ILE A 761 20.62 25.12 -31.58
C ILE A 761 19.62 26.24 -31.28
N ASN A 762 18.76 26.05 -30.27
CA ASN A 762 17.79 27.06 -29.84
C ASN A 762 18.49 28.31 -29.29
N MET A 763 19.53 28.14 -28.49
CA MET A 763 20.35 29.24 -27.98
C MET A 763 21.00 30.05 -29.11
N ARG A 764 21.49 29.38 -30.16
CA ARG A 764 22.02 30.06 -31.34
C ARG A 764 20.98 30.97 -32.00
N TRP A 765 19.75 30.48 -32.11
CA TRP A 765 18.64 31.23 -32.68
C TRP A 765 18.24 32.41 -31.78
N TYR A 766 18.17 32.23 -30.46
CA TYR A 766 17.90 33.32 -29.53
C TYR A 766 18.96 34.43 -29.61
N LEU A 767 20.24 34.06 -29.67
CA LEU A 767 21.32 35.03 -29.86
C LEU A 767 21.21 35.78 -31.18
N ASP A 768 20.74 35.12 -32.25
CA ASP A 768 20.50 35.77 -33.53
C ASP A 768 19.36 36.79 -33.45
N MET A 769 18.21 36.39 -32.90
CA MET A 769 17.04 37.27 -32.71
C MET A 769 17.32 38.43 -31.76
N ALA A 770 18.23 38.26 -30.80
CA ALA A 770 18.71 39.33 -29.93
C ALA A 770 19.74 40.27 -30.61
N GLY A 771 20.08 40.04 -31.88
CA GLY A 771 21.06 40.84 -32.62
C GLY A 771 22.53 40.54 -32.24
N LEU A 772 22.79 39.46 -31.52
CA LEU A 772 24.09 39.10 -30.94
C LEU A 772 24.96 38.20 -31.84
N LYS A 773 24.69 38.14 -33.15
CA LYS A 773 25.47 37.35 -34.14
C LYS A 773 26.99 37.60 -34.12
N LYS A 774 27.41 38.80 -33.72
CA LYS A 774 28.84 39.20 -33.66
C LYS A 774 29.48 38.98 -32.29
N SER A 775 28.72 38.52 -31.30
CA SER A 775 29.22 38.34 -29.92
C SER A 775 30.15 37.12 -29.80
N SER A 776 31.00 37.13 -28.77
CA SER A 776 31.79 35.94 -28.39
C SER A 776 30.89 34.76 -28.00
N ALA A 777 29.72 35.02 -27.40
CA ALA A 777 28.75 34.00 -27.05
C ALA A 777 28.23 33.23 -28.28
N TYR A 778 27.95 33.92 -29.39
CA TYR A 778 27.51 33.28 -30.64
C TYR A 778 28.59 32.38 -31.26
N LEU A 779 29.86 32.77 -31.12
CA LEU A 779 30.98 31.94 -31.56
C LEU A 779 31.14 30.70 -30.68
N ILE A 780 31.20 30.88 -29.35
CA ILE A 780 31.37 29.77 -28.38
C ILE A 780 30.25 28.76 -28.58
N ASN A 781 29.00 29.20 -28.66
CA ASN A 781 27.85 28.35 -28.96
C ASN A 781 28.04 27.58 -30.29
N GLY A 782 28.60 28.21 -31.34
CA GLY A 782 28.89 27.50 -32.60
C GLY A 782 29.94 26.41 -32.49
N VAL A 783 30.96 26.59 -31.64
CA VAL A 783 31.95 25.56 -31.35
C VAL A 783 31.33 24.43 -30.54
N LEU A 784 30.50 24.75 -29.53
CA LEU A 784 29.76 23.77 -28.75
C LEU A 784 28.81 22.92 -29.61
N ILE A 785 28.05 23.54 -30.53
CA ILE A 785 27.21 22.82 -31.49
C ILE A 785 28.04 21.85 -32.32
N PHE A 786 29.23 22.25 -32.79
CA PHE A 786 30.06 21.36 -33.61
C PHE A 786 30.47 20.09 -32.84
N PHE A 787 31.00 20.24 -31.63
CA PHE A 787 31.44 19.10 -30.83
C PHE A 787 30.26 18.28 -30.31
N GLY A 788 29.21 18.92 -29.83
CA GLY A 788 27.98 18.25 -29.38
C GLY A 788 27.36 17.42 -30.51
N TRP A 789 27.30 17.97 -31.73
CA TRP A 789 26.78 17.25 -32.89
C TRP A 789 27.66 16.06 -33.28
N LEU A 790 28.99 16.22 -33.29
CA LEU A 790 29.90 15.14 -33.59
C LEU A 790 29.71 13.97 -32.60
N VAL A 791 29.67 14.26 -31.30
CA VAL A 791 29.56 13.22 -30.27
C VAL A 791 28.16 12.60 -30.25
N ALA A 792 27.12 13.40 -30.07
CA ALA A 792 25.77 12.91 -29.79
C ALA A 792 24.96 12.51 -31.04
N ARG A 793 25.32 13.02 -32.24
CA ARG A 793 24.56 12.75 -33.48
C ARG A 793 25.32 11.95 -34.53
N ILE A 794 26.66 11.88 -34.45
CA ILE A 794 27.48 11.08 -35.38
C ILE A 794 28.04 9.85 -34.67
N LEU A 795 28.90 10.03 -33.66
CA LEU A 795 29.57 8.91 -32.99
C LEU A 795 28.58 8.01 -32.24
N LEU A 796 27.58 8.59 -31.58
CA LEU A 796 26.56 7.82 -30.87
C LEU A 796 25.72 6.95 -31.83
N PHE A 797 25.40 7.43 -33.03
CA PHE A 797 24.65 6.65 -34.01
C PHE A 797 25.50 5.47 -34.55
N VAL A 798 26.80 5.71 -34.78
CA VAL A 798 27.74 4.63 -35.13
C VAL A 798 27.78 3.58 -34.02
N TYR A 799 27.88 4.00 -32.76
CA TYR A 799 27.84 3.10 -31.61
C TYR A 799 26.51 2.34 -31.51
N MET A 800 25.39 3.00 -31.73
CA MET A 800 24.07 2.37 -31.68
C MET A 800 23.94 1.26 -32.73
N PHE A 801 24.35 1.50 -33.99
CA PHE A 801 24.34 0.46 -35.02
C PHE A 801 25.29 -0.71 -34.69
N TYR A 802 26.44 -0.41 -34.11
CA TYR A 802 27.36 -1.44 -33.60
C TYR A 802 26.72 -2.27 -32.48
N HIS A 803 26.01 -1.65 -31.55
CA HIS A 803 25.29 -2.34 -30.49
C HIS A 803 24.15 -3.21 -31.05
N VAL A 804 23.38 -2.71 -32.01
CA VAL A 804 22.35 -3.49 -32.72
C VAL A 804 22.96 -4.72 -33.40
N TYR A 805 24.15 -4.57 -33.99
CA TYR A 805 24.89 -5.69 -34.60
C TYR A 805 25.31 -6.74 -33.56
N LEU A 806 25.85 -6.33 -32.41
CA LEU A 806 26.22 -7.26 -31.33
C LEU A 806 25.02 -8.02 -30.77
N HIS A 807 23.87 -7.35 -30.63
CA HIS A 807 22.64 -7.94 -30.09
C HIS A 807 21.66 -8.39 -31.19
N HIS A 808 22.14 -8.65 -32.41
CA HIS A 808 21.30 -8.96 -33.57
C HIS A 808 20.33 -10.11 -33.30
N ALA A 809 20.77 -11.18 -32.64
CA ALA A 809 19.92 -12.31 -32.29
C ALA A 809 18.73 -11.94 -31.38
N GLN A 810 18.89 -10.92 -30.52
CA GLN A 810 17.81 -10.42 -29.65
C GLN A 810 16.89 -9.45 -30.41
N VAL A 811 17.45 -8.68 -31.35
CA VAL A 811 16.68 -7.77 -32.22
C VAL A 811 15.78 -8.54 -33.17
N MET A 812 16.25 -9.68 -33.70
CA MET A 812 15.45 -10.57 -34.56
C MET A 812 14.25 -11.22 -33.84
N GLN A 813 14.21 -11.19 -32.51
CA GLN A 813 13.10 -11.70 -31.70
C GLN A 813 12.04 -10.64 -31.39
N MET A 814 12.28 -9.37 -31.75
CA MET A 814 11.27 -8.31 -31.60
C MET A 814 10.11 -8.52 -32.58
N HIS A 815 8.95 -7.95 -32.26
CA HIS A 815 7.84 -7.94 -33.19
C HIS A 815 8.25 -7.26 -34.51
N THR A 816 7.74 -7.73 -35.65
CA THR A 816 8.14 -7.27 -37.00
C THR A 816 8.15 -5.75 -37.14
N PHE A 817 7.15 -5.09 -36.56
CA PHE A 817 7.06 -3.64 -36.59
C PHE A 817 8.17 -2.96 -35.75
N GLY A 818 8.45 -3.44 -34.54
CA GLY A 818 9.53 -2.93 -33.70
C GLY A 818 10.91 -3.16 -34.31
N PHE A 819 11.12 -4.35 -34.87
CA PHE A 819 12.31 -4.66 -35.66
C PHE A 819 12.53 -3.64 -36.79
N LEU A 820 11.50 -3.36 -37.60
CA LEU A 820 11.60 -2.38 -38.68
C LEU A 820 11.94 -0.96 -38.16
N LEU A 821 11.36 -0.55 -37.03
CA LEU A 821 11.61 0.77 -36.45
C LEU A 821 13.05 0.93 -35.95
N VAL A 822 13.63 -0.10 -35.30
CA VAL A 822 15.03 -0.06 -34.79
C VAL A 822 16.05 0.17 -35.91
N PHE A 823 15.77 -0.27 -37.13
CA PHE A 823 16.66 -0.03 -38.27
C PHE A 823 16.30 1.23 -39.07
N SER A 824 15.02 1.36 -39.48
CA SER A 824 14.61 2.39 -40.44
C SER A 824 14.68 3.80 -39.88
N VAL A 825 14.24 4.02 -38.64
CA VAL A 825 14.18 5.36 -38.03
C VAL A 825 15.58 5.88 -37.73
N PRO A 826 16.47 5.15 -37.04
CA PRO A 826 17.83 5.64 -36.81
C PRO A 826 18.62 5.81 -38.10
N LEU A 827 18.37 5.00 -39.14
CA LEU A 827 19.01 5.17 -40.45
C LEU A 827 18.61 6.48 -41.12
N ALA A 828 17.30 6.77 -41.16
CA ALA A 828 16.80 8.04 -41.69
C ALA A 828 17.38 9.24 -40.92
N LEU A 829 17.40 9.15 -39.58
CA LEU A 829 17.96 10.20 -38.73
C LEU A 829 19.48 10.35 -38.90
N ALA A 830 20.23 9.26 -39.08
CA ALA A 830 21.67 9.30 -39.35
C ALA A 830 21.98 10.04 -40.67
N ILE A 831 21.22 9.77 -41.73
CA ILE A 831 21.36 10.47 -43.01
C ILE A 831 21.11 11.97 -42.83
N MET A 832 20.02 12.34 -42.14
CA MET A 832 19.72 13.75 -41.84
C MET A 832 20.83 14.40 -41.01
N ASN A 833 21.33 13.72 -39.98
CA ASN A 833 22.40 14.19 -39.11
C ASN A 833 23.71 14.43 -39.88
N LEU A 834 24.05 13.59 -40.86
CA LEU A 834 25.21 13.79 -41.74
C LEU A 834 25.05 15.02 -42.65
N LEU A 835 23.87 15.20 -43.24
CA LEU A 835 23.58 16.37 -44.09
C LEU A 835 23.69 17.67 -43.29
N TRP A 836 23.14 17.71 -42.08
CA TRP A 836 23.24 18.86 -41.18
C TRP A 836 24.65 19.09 -40.65
N PHE A 837 25.39 18.04 -40.31
CA PHE A 837 26.78 18.15 -39.89
C PHE A 837 27.65 18.76 -41.00
N GLY A 838 27.40 18.40 -42.26
CA GLY A 838 28.02 19.04 -43.41
C GLY A 838 27.75 20.55 -43.49
N LYS A 839 26.54 21.01 -43.16
CA LYS A 839 26.20 22.45 -43.07
C LYS A 839 26.93 23.13 -41.91
N ILE A 840 26.99 22.49 -40.74
CA ILE A 840 27.68 23.01 -39.54
C ILE A 840 29.18 23.16 -39.82
N LEU A 841 29.81 22.14 -40.42
CA LEU A 841 31.23 22.18 -40.79
C LEU A 841 31.55 23.30 -41.78
N LYS A 842 30.71 23.52 -42.79
CA LYS A 842 30.83 24.67 -43.72
C LYS A 842 30.71 26.00 -42.98
N GLY A 843 29.75 26.11 -42.05
CA GLY A 843 29.56 27.30 -41.21
C GLY A 843 30.74 27.60 -40.29
N LEU A 844 31.30 26.57 -39.65
CA LEU A 844 32.47 26.68 -38.78
C LEU A 844 33.71 27.11 -39.59
N LYS A 845 33.96 26.47 -40.75
CA LYS A 845 35.05 26.86 -41.66
C LYS A 845 34.95 28.33 -42.08
N LYS A 846 33.76 28.80 -42.45
CA LYS A 846 33.51 30.21 -42.82
C LYS A 846 33.76 31.17 -41.65
N THR A 847 33.46 30.74 -40.42
CA THR A 847 33.65 31.55 -39.21
C THR A 847 35.12 31.64 -38.81
N LEU A 848 35.85 30.53 -38.91
CA LEU A 848 37.30 30.48 -38.66
C LEU A 848 38.10 31.23 -39.75
N ALA A 849 37.68 31.14 -41.01
CA ALA A 849 38.34 31.83 -42.12
C ALA A 849 38.19 33.37 -42.06
N LYS A 850 37.14 33.90 -41.43
CA LYS A 850 36.93 35.34 -41.23
C LYS A 850 37.77 35.96 -40.10
N ARG A 851 38.48 35.14 -39.32
CA ARG A 851 39.32 35.57 -38.18
C ARG A 851 40.82 35.41 -38.45
N LYS A 852 41.21 35.08 -39.69
CA LYS A 852 42.59 35.20 -40.16
C LYS A 852 42.82 36.57 -40.79
#